data_AF-A0A5B0VHA9-F1
#
_entry.id   AF-A0A5B0VHA9-F1
#
_cell.length_a   1.000
_cell.length_b   1.000
_cell.length_c   1.000
_cell.angle_alpha   90.00
_cell.angle_beta   90.00
_cell.angle_gamma   90.00
#
_symmetry.space_group_name_H-M   'P 1'
#
loop_
_entity.id
_entity.type
_entity.pdbx_description
1 polymer ?
#
loop_
_entity_poly.entity_id
_entity_poly.type
_entity_poly.pdbx_seq_one_letter_code
_entity_poly.pdbx_strand_id
1 'polypeptide(L)'
;SHNRYREFNVGAAGLVLNNATEATQSVLAGPIGANPHFNGQSAELIIHEVVGTLASNLQGLLEVVGQKAAVFIANPNGVTCHGCSFIHTPAVTLSTGKPVFDKAGALVALEVKKGTITVDEKGLDATAQDDVDIISRATRLHGKVQAKNLTLTQGANRIDVKRGTLVPIAGDGDTPWKAMDTGLLGGMSAHKIRLVSTEAGKDVNLTNLTATQGDISLTADGKVTLGNIQAKTDITVSSKDIKTAEPSHVQAGKDITLAANTLNNTGQIIAEGDMRLFIDHLYHQNQGLIQANNHLWVQKDASGHLSTEINNTSATLKTNNGDIIIRTKALNNARDARVAAGMNAYINATKLDNSQSQLHAKNNLILTGHDFNHGMDGKLSADLNVVADFIHQFNGTAFILAKNILLHAGEIISMGYLKADNDLSVIAERRMNARQNTLEAKRNLTLMAGKEIEAFQVGLKGDNIELLTHEGDIRMWGDGSRISADNHLRIFADHKLDLYGLLFDKSNTITLNAGHDIDASRVKLAAQKNLTLIAGKGITARETGLTGENIELLAREGDIRLPMGVEDSAHISARNTLQMFASHILDIRGILFDKANHMTLNAGHNIEASEVKLAANKNLTLIAGKAITAGQAELKGENVELLVREGDIQLGWRQPESLLPTISADNHLRISAGRDLDLAGIRLAKSRHLTFSAGRHLDAYQSHLNAAGNIHLFAGQDLVLQRARISAGQQVTLSAGHDINMSRPNTQQASDSLFYLSELYGFDKLLALKERLTSVDLSELGTQITAGDDLQLSAGGDIVGKMARLTSTQGNVSVNAGQDLIFSAQKYSPMNDGDKHYLYATGAINAAQNLTLVAAGNLLTAGTHLTSGRDMQLSAGGDVRFESRQEFIREGNIERFTQHASRLTSGGALTLRSQGSILFQATALIAKGVMDIAATGGFLYAQAMEETYKSEETRKRCQGFGPIKSCKVFGSKTEHKTQIRKTNKVTELTAGGDITLRAKDDVTLEASRLETQKNAKITSQTGKVNFRAMPNTAFEQTVATSKGFFITHHDKGHSETTWAIPSVQVGGTLTVEAAAGISADVKVKDEQLLEDTLGVLGHTPGTEWLKNLQGRNDVQWDQVKDAYRRWDKKITSLNPVAGAVIAIAVAAVTAGSGLAAWAGSGAVGATGATGATASAVYGAAYGGMIGLTSQAAVALVENKGDLTQTLAALAKREAVKSLVTQIAVGGALGGLDHTMGWGKLVAGKGVVDP
;
A
#
# COMPACT_ATOMS: atom_id res chain seq x y z
N SER A 1 64.96 88.38 -21.88
CA SER A 1 64.87 89.77 -21.39
C SER A 1 63.97 89.83 -20.16
N HIS A 2 64.42 90.42 -19.05
CA HIS A 2 63.61 90.60 -17.82
C HIS A 2 63.43 92.10 -17.55
N ASN A 3 62.19 92.56 -17.67
CA ASN A 3 61.80 93.96 -17.59
C ASN A 3 60.95 94.17 -16.33
N ARG A 4 61.24 95.19 -15.53
CA ARG A 4 60.55 95.45 -14.25
C ARG A 4 59.84 96.79 -14.28
N TYR A 5 58.60 96.83 -13.80
CA TYR A 5 57.72 97.99 -13.90
C TYR A 5 57.10 98.36 -12.55
N ARG A 6 56.86 99.65 -12.32
CA ARG A 6 55.93 100.10 -11.26
C ARG A 6 54.47 99.83 -11.68
N GLU A 7 54.17 100.08 -12.95
CA GLU A 7 52.88 99.86 -13.59
C GLU A 7 53.12 99.36 -15.02
N PHE A 8 52.32 98.39 -15.47
CA PHE A 8 52.36 97.88 -16.85
C PHE A 8 50.92 97.67 -17.32
N ASN A 9 50.53 98.38 -18.38
CA ASN A 9 49.18 98.39 -18.95
C ASN A 9 49.28 98.45 -20.47
N VAL A 10 48.28 97.92 -21.17
CA VAL A 10 48.14 98.02 -22.64
C VAL A 10 46.80 98.71 -22.91
N GLY A 11 46.84 99.91 -23.49
CA GLY A 11 45.63 100.64 -23.86
C GLY A 11 44.97 100.08 -25.13
N ALA A 12 43.81 100.64 -25.51
CA ALA A 12 43.08 100.22 -26.71
C ALA A 12 43.87 100.38 -28.03
N ALA A 13 44.84 101.29 -28.07
CA ALA A 13 45.76 101.47 -29.21
C ALA A 13 46.85 100.37 -29.32
N GLY A 14 46.96 99.49 -28.32
CA GLY A 14 47.98 98.46 -28.24
C GLY A 14 49.32 98.93 -27.64
N LEU A 15 50.32 98.05 -27.65
CA LEU A 15 51.67 98.30 -27.17
C LEU A 15 52.69 97.47 -27.97
N VAL A 16 53.88 98.03 -28.19
CA VAL A 16 54.96 97.41 -28.99
C VAL A 16 56.14 97.04 -28.09
N LEU A 17 56.58 95.79 -28.19
CA LEU A 17 57.77 95.22 -27.57
C LEU A 17 58.87 95.11 -28.62
N ASN A 18 59.80 96.06 -28.62
CA ASN A 18 60.89 96.07 -29.60
C ASN A 18 61.92 94.98 -29.29
N ASN A 19 61.85 93.86 -30.03
CA ASN A 19 62.79 92.75 -30.01
C ASN A 19 63.66 92.70 -31.28
N ALA A 20 63.80 93.82 -31.97
CA ALA A 20 64.54 93.93 -33.22
C ALA A 20 66.01 94.30 -32.98
N THR A 21 66.91 93.56 -33.62
CA THR A 21 68.36 93.85 -33.66
C THR A 21 68.73 94.80 -34.80
N GLU A 22 67.80 95.07 -35.71
CA GLU A 22 67.92 95.96 -36.87
C GLU A 22 66.64 96.81 -37.01
N ALA A 23 66.65 97.82 -37.89
CA ALA A 23 65.44 98.62 -38.16
C ALA A 23 64.37 97.77 -38.88
N THR A 24 63.11 97.91 -38.48
CA THR A 24 62.02 97.04 -38.95
C THR A 24 60.65 97.73 -38.88
N GLN A 25 59.64 97.10 -39.46
CA GLN A 25 58.26 97.58 -39.48
C GLN A 25 57.44 96.93 -38.36
N SER A 26 56.87 97.74 -37.47
CA SER A 26 55.82 97.34 -36.54
C SER A 26 54.43 97.47 -37.18
N VAL A 27 53.55 96.52 -36.86
CA VAL A 27 52.13 96.54 -37.23
C VAL A 27 51.37 97.65 -36.51
N LEU A 28 51.72 97.95 -35.25
CA LEU A 28 51.02 98.95 -34.43
C LEU A 28 51.65 100.36 -34.48
N ALA A 29 52.97 100.47 -34.56
CA ALA A 29 53.70 101.74 -34.43
C ALA A 29 54.39 102.23 -35.72
N GLY A 30 54.35 101.46 -36.82
CA GLY A 30 55.02 101.82 -38.07
C GLY A 30 56.52 101.51 -38.07
N PRO A 31 57.35 102.24 -38.85
CA PRO A 31 58.79 102.01 -38.90
C PRO A 31 59.45 102.32 -37.54
N ILE A 32 60.29 101.40 -37.05
CA ILE A 32 61.05 101.56 -35.81
C ILE A 32 62.52 101.20 -35.99
N GLY A 33 63.39 101.83 -35.19
CA GLY A 33 64.81 101.47 -35.12
C GLY A 33 65.06 100.19 -34.32
N ALA A 34 66.25 99.63 -34.49
CA ALA A 34 66.77 98.56 -33.64
C ALA A 34 66.69 98.94 -32.15
N ASN A 35 66.41 97.97 -31.27
CA ASN A 35 66.44 98.20 -29.83
C ASN A 35 67.90 98.38 -29.37
N PRO A 36 68.31 99.57 -28.85
CA PRO A 36 69.70 99.85 -28.46
C PRO A 36 70.17 99.04 -27.25
N HIS A 37 69.30 98.26 -26.61
CA HIS A 37 69.65 97.36 -25.50
C HIS A 37 70.06 95.95 -25.95
N PHE A 38 70.02 95.63 -27.25
CA PHE A 38 70.47 94.34 -27.78
C PHE A 38 71.78 94.47 -28.59
N ASN A 39 72.81 93.75 -28.15
CA ASN A 39 74.11 93.66 -28.84
C ASN A 39 74.06 92.62 -29.97
N GLY A 40 73.12 92.78 -30.91
CA GLY A 40 72.92 91.85 -32.04
C GLY A 40 72.25 90.51 -31.69
N GLN A 41 71.82 90.31 -30.45
CA GLN A 41 71.06 89.13 -30.00
C GLN A 41 69.70 89.55 -29.45
N SER A 42 68.63 89.09 -30.08
CA SER A 42 67.24 89.25 -29.62
C SER A 42 66.92 88.34 -28.43
N ALA A 43 65.86 88.65 -27.67
CA ALA A 43 65.38 87.77 -26.61
C ALA A 43 64.47 86.65 -27.15
N GLU A 44 64.65 85.42 -26.66
CA GLU A 44 63.73 84.30 -26.93
C GLU A 44 62.50 84.30 -25.99
N LEU A 45 62.70 84.79 -24.75
CA LEU A 45 61.67 85.00 -23.73
C LEU A 45 61.73 86.44 -23.21
N ILE A 46 60.59 87.12 -23.19
CA ILE A 46 60.42 88.49 -22.68
C ILE A 46 59.51 88.45 -21.45
N ILE A 47 60.08 88.72 -20.28
CA ILE A 47 59.37 88.78 -19.00
C ILE A 47 59.09 90.24 -18.65
N HIS A 48 57.83 90.57 -18.36
CA HIS A 48 57.38 91.84 -17.80
C HIS A 48 56.87 91.61 -16.38
N GLU A 49 57.67 91.95 -15.37
CA GLU A 49 57.32 91.82 -13.95
C GLU A 49 56.87 93.19 -13.39
N VAL A 50 55.66 93.27 -12.86
CA VAL A 50 55.20 94.43 -12.09
C VAL A 50 55.59 94.25 -10.63
N VAL A 51 56.45 95.15 -10.16
CA VAL A 51 56.95 95.21 -8.76
C VAL A 51 56.26 96.29 -7.92
N GLY A 52 55.34 97.06 -8.52
CA GLY A 52 54.48 98.01 -7.83
C GLY A 52 53.25 97.36 -7.18
N THR A 53 52.28 98.19 -6.77
CA THR A 53 51.08 97.77 -6.02
C THR A 53 49.80 97.71 -6.87
N LEU A 54 49.83 98.19 -8.12
CA LEU A 54 48.67 98.26 -9.00
C LEU A 54 48.55 97.03 -9.90
N ALA A 55 47.32 96.64 -10.22
CA ALA A 55 46.99 95.58 -11.18
C ALA A 55 47.19 96.07 -12.63
N SER A 56 47.41 95.13 -13.56
CA SER A 56 47.57 95.42 -14.98
C SER A 56 46.24 95.37 -15.73
N ASN A 57 46.01 96.30 -16.64
CA ASN A 57 44.86 96.32 -17.54
C ASN A 57 45.34 96.23 -19.00
N LEU A 58 44.82 95.26 -19.75
CA LEU A 58 45.21 94.91 -21.11
C LEU A 58 43.99 95.00 -22.04
N GLN A 59 43.91 96.07 -22.84
CA GLN A 59 42.71 96.45 -23.60
C GLN A 59 42.91 96.45 -25.14
N GLY A 60 44.06 95.95 -25.61
CA GLY A 60 44.41 95.98 -27.03
C GLY A 60 45.55 95.02 -27.38
N LEU A 61 46.07 95.17 -28.60
CA LEU A 61 47.10 94.30 -29.18
C LEU A 61 48.48 94.51 -28.54
N LEU A 62 49.19 93.43 -28.23
CA LEU A 62 50.60 93.44 -27.83
C LEU A 62 51.46 92.81 -28.92
N GLU A 63 52.32 93.61 -29.54
CA GLU A 63 53.19 93.16 -30.65
C GLU A 63 54.62 92.93 -30.18
N VAL A 64 55.21 91.77 -30.49
CA VAL A 64 56.67 91.59 -30.50
C VAL A 64 57.19 91.85 -31.90
N VAL A 65 57.98 92.90 -32.06
CA VAL A 65 58.50 93.32 -33.37
C VAL A 65 59.99 93.04 -33.46
N GLY A 66 60.45 92.51 -34.60
CA GLY A 66 61.76 91.88 -34.73
C GLY A 66 61.66 90.36 -34.67
N GLN A 67 62.60 89.69 -33.98
CA GLN A 67 62.55 88.23 -33.85
C GLN A 67 61.42 87.82 -32.90
N LYS A 68 60.67 86.77 -33.27
CA LYS A 68 59.57 86.25 -32.45
C LYS A 68 60.08 85.76 -31.10
N ALA A 69 59.34 86.06 -30.03
CA ALA A 69 59.69 85.71 -28.66
C ALA A 69 58.45 85.34 -27.84
N ALA A 70 58.59 84.40 -26.91
CA ALA A 70 57.56 84.13 -25.92
C ALA A 70 57.40 85.33 -24.97
N VAL A 71 56.17 85.68 -24.60
CA VAL A 71 55.87 86.83 -23.73
C VAL A 71 55.25 86.37 -22.42
N PHE A 72 55.85 86.80 -21.32
CA PHE A 72 55.43 86.47 -19.97
C PHE A 72 55.10 87.74 -19.20
N ILE A 73 53.85 87.92 -18.78
CA ILE A 73 53.39 89.10 -18.02
C ILE A 73 53.07 88.65 -16.59
N ALA A 74 53.83 89.16 -15.62
CA ALA A 74 53.71 88.84 -14.20
C ALA A 74 53.25 90.07 -13.40
N ASN A 75 52.05 90.04 -12.82
CA ASN A 75 51.60 91.05 -11.87
C ASN A 75 50.89 90.40 -10.66
N PRO A 76 51.55 90.27 -9.49
CA PRO A 76 50.95 89.71 -8.28
C PRO A 76 49.70 90.46 -7.75
N ASN A 77 49.44 91.68 -8.21
CA ASN A 77 48.24 92.43 -7.81
C ASN A 77 47.01 92.09 -8.69
N GLY A 78 47.23 91.44 -9.84
CA GLY A 78 46.17 91.00 -10.77
C GLY A 78 46.40 91.49 -12.21
N VAL A 79 45.68 90.86 -13.14
CA VAL A 79 45.68 91.21 -14.57
C VAL A 79 44.26 91.16 -15.11
N THR A 80 43.78 92.25 -15.71
CA THR A 80 42.53 92.29 -16.46
C THR A 80 42.83 92.31 -17.95
N CYS A 81 42.21 91.42 -18.72
CA CYS A 81 42.22 91.41 -20.19
C CYS A 81 40.82 91.75 -20.68
N HIS A 82 40.68 92.78 -21.51
CA HIS A 82 39.42 93.24 -22.08
C HIS A 82 39.62 93.44 -23.59
N GLY A 83 39.63 92.33 -24.34
CA GLY A 83 39.95 92.33 -25.78
C GLY A 83 41.46 92.33 -26.06
N CYS A 84 42.26 91.72 -25.19
CA CYS A 84 43.70 91.59 -25.42
C CYS A 84 44.02 90.48 -26.44
N SER A 85 45.03 90.70 -27.27
CA SER A 85 45.51 89.76 -28.30
C SER A 85 46.98 90.05 -28.63
N PHE A 86 47.67 89.12 -29.30
CA PHE A 86 49.13 89.11 -29.39
C PHE A 86 49.64 88.86 -30.82
N ILE A 87 50.57 89.70 -31.27
CA ILE A 87 51.19 89.63 -32.60
C ILE A 87 52.64 89.15 -32.47
N HIS A 88 53.02 88.20 -33.33
CA HIS A 88 54.39 87.65 -33.45
C HIS A 88 54.97 86.98 -32.19
N THR A 89 54.13 86.63 -31.22
CA THR A 89 54.50 85.74 -30.10
C THR A 89 54.13 84.29 -30.44
N PRO A 90 55.01 83.29 -30.25
CA PRO A 90 54.67 81.89 -30.39
C PRO A 90 53.93 81.35 -29.16
N ALA A 91 54.26 81.86 -27.97
CA ALA A 91 53.62 81.50 -26.70
C ALA A 91 53.42 82.72 -25.81
N VAL A 92 52.37 82.70 -24.98
CA VAL A 92 52.03 83.78 -24.05
C VAL A 92 51.68 83.22 -22.67
N THR A 93 52.28 83.77 -21.62
CA THR A 93 51.90 83.49 -20.23
C THR A 93 51.39 84.75 -19.55
N LEU A 94 50.15 84.72 -19.05
CA LEU A 94 49.59 85.73 -18.15
C LEU A 94 49.65 85.19 -16.72
N SER A 95 50.28 85.91 -15.79
CA SER A 95 50.52 85.42 -14.44
C SER A 95 50.35 86.44 -13.32
N THR A 96 49.90 85.96 -12.15
CA THR A 96 50.05 86.67 -10.87
C THR A 96 51.16 86.07 -9.99
N GLY A 97 51.91 85.11 -10.54
CA GLY A 97 53.10 84.55 -9.91
C GLY A 97 54.29 85.50 -10.00
N LYS A 98 55.08 85.56 -8.93
CA LYS A 98 56.38 86.22 -8.95
C LYS A 98 57.43 85.31 -9.60
N PRO A 99 58.20 85.77 -10.60
CA PRO A 99 59.25 84.96 -11.21
C PRO A 99 60.45 84.79 -10.26
N VAL A 100 60.97 83.56 -10.20
CA VAL A 100 62.13 83.16 -9.39
C VAL A 100 63.24 82.68 -10.30
N PHE A 101 64.42 83.27 -10.14
CA PHE A 101 65.60 83.01 -10.98
C PHE A 101 66.71 82.31 -10.18
N ASP A 102 67.52 81.49 -10.84
CA ASP A 102 68.72 80.89 -10.24
C ASP A 102 69.91 81.87 -10.23
N LYS A 103 71.05 81.41 -9.68
CA LYS A 103 72.28 82.22 -9.58
C LYS A 103 72.87 82.62 -10.94
N ALA A 104 72.48 81.95 -12.04
CA ALA A 104 72.88 82.30 -13.40
C ALA A 104 71.86 83.21 -14.11
N GLY A 105 70.78 83.60 -13.43
CA GLY A 105 69.73 84.46 -13.97
C GLY A 105 68.70 83.74 -14.85
N ALA A 106 68.72 82.40 -14.90
CA ALA A 106 67.70 81.64 -15.62
C ALA A 106 66.42 81.51 -14.78
N LEU A 107 65.25 81.62 -15.42
CA LEU A 107 63.95 81.39 -14.75
C LEU A 107 63.86 79.92 -14.30
N VAL A 108 63.60 79.69 -13.02
CA VAL A 108 63.50 78.34 -12.44
C VAL A 108 62.15 78.05 -11.82
N ALA A 109 61.45 79.05 -11.29
CA ALA A 109 60.13 78.84 -10.73
C ALA A 109 59.23 80.08 -10.82
N LEU A 110 57.93 79.88 -10.62
CA LEU A 110 56.94 80.93 -10.41
C LEU A 110 56.30 80.72 -9.03
N GLU A 111 56.22 81.77 -8.21
CA GLU A 111 55.57 81.75 -6.89
C GLU A 111 54.27 82.55 -6.92
N VAL A 112 53.14 81.86 -7.00
CA VAL A 112 51.78 82.41 -6.98
C VAL A 112 51.28 82.43 -5.54
N LYS A 113 51.02 83.62 -4.98
CA LYS A 113 50.49 83.78 -3.61
C LYS A 113 49.20 84.59 -3.51
N LYS A 114 48.94 85.47 -4.47
CA LYS A 114 47.78 86.37 -4.52
C LYS A 114 47.49 86.81 -5.96
N GLY A 115 46.48 87.67 -6.13
CA GLY A 115 46.09 88.23 -7.41
C GLY A 115 45.07 87.39 -8.18
N THR A 116 44.18 88.07 -8.91
CA THR A 116 43.20 87.45 -9.81
C THR A 116 43.52 87.83 -11.26
N ILE A 117 43.34 86.89 -12.19
CA ILE A 117 43.26 87.22 -13.62
C ILE A 117 41.79 87.29 -14.04
N THR A 118 41.40 88.37 -14.68
CA THR A 118 40.03 88.58 -15.17
C THR A 118 40.05 88.74 -16.69
N VAL A 119 39.41 87.84 -17.43
CA VAL A 119 39.11 88.04 -18.86
C VAL A 119 37.70 88.60 -18.94
N ASP A 120 37.60 89.89 -19.20
CA ASP A 120 36.37 90.65 -19.20
C ASP A 120 35.56 90.47 -20.51
N GLU A 121 34.40 91.10 -20.62
CA GLU A 121 33.40 90.90 -21.70
C GLU A 121 33.93 90.82 -23.15
N LYS A 122 34.98 91.56 -23.51
CA LYS A 122 35.60 91.51 -24.86
C LYS A 122 36.53 90.32 -25.11
N GLY A 123 36.86 89.53 -24.09
CA GLY A 123 37.59 88.28 -24.24
C GLY A 123 39.11 88.41 -24.42
N LEU A 124 39.71 87.28 -24.80
CA LEU A 124 41.11 87.05 -25.13
C LEU A 124 41.17 86.25 -26.44
N ASP A 125 41.78 86.81 -27.49
CA ASP A 125 42.09 86.08 -28.72
C ASP A 125 43.59 85.82 -28.82
N ALA A 126 43.96 84.55 -28.63
CA ALA A 126 45.31 84.03 -28.79
C ALA A 126 45.35 82.86 -29.78
N THR A 127 44.48 82.88 -30.80
CA THR A 127 44.43 81.83 -31.85
C THR A 127 45.69 81.76 -32.71
N ALA A 128 46.48 82.82 -32.76
CA ALA A 128 47.77 82.85 -33.46
C ALA A 128 48.88 82.08 -32.72
N GLN A 129 48.81 82.02 -31.39
CA GLN A 129 49.80 81.41 -30.51
C GLN A 129 49.67 79.88 -30.48
N ASP A 130 50.77 79.18 -30.28
CA ASP A 130 50.81 77.74 -30.11
C ASP A 130 50.42 77.34 -28.67
N ASP A 131 51.00 78.03 -27.67
CA ASP A 131 50.74 77.76 -26.25
C ASP A 131 50.34 79.04 -25.48
N VAL A 132 49.30 78.91 -24.63
CA VAL A 132 48.77 79.99 -23.80
C VAL A 132 48.62 79.51 -22.35
N ASP A 133 49.34 80.15 -21.43
CA ASP A 133 49.32 79.84 -20.01
C ASP A 133 48.63 80.96 -19.21
N ILE A 134 47.67 80.62 -18.34
CA ILE A 134 47.04 81.54 -17.39
C ILE A 134 47.31 81.03 -15.97
N ILE A 135 48.27 81.65 -15.27
CA ILE A 135 48.85 81.18 -14.01
C ILE A 135 48.56 82.17 -12.87
N SER A 136 47.52 81.93 -12.08
CA SER A 136 46.98 82.91 -11.11
C SER A 136 46.57 82.26 -9.80
N ARG A 137 46.30 83.04 -8.74
CA ARG A 137 45.64 82.46 -7.57
C ARG A 137 44.16 82.17 -7.84
N ALA A 138 43.47 83.07 -8.55
CA ALA A 138 42.10 82.85 -9.02
C ALA A 138 41.90 83.43 -10.43
N THR A 139 40.94 82.89 -11.18
CA THR A 139 40.59 83.38 -12.52
C THR A 139 39.09 83.65 -12.65
N ARG A 140 38.71 84.78 -13.24
CA ARG A 140 37.33 85.07 -13.68
C ARG A 140 37.30 85.22 -15.19
N LEU A 141 36.44 84.49 -15.89
CA LEU A 141 36.22 84.63 -17.33
C LEU A 141 34.78 85.11 -17.54
N HIS A 142 34.60 86.37 -17.95
CA HIS A 142 33.32 86.93 -18.37
C HIS A 142 33.19 87.00 -19.90
N GLY A 143 34.31 87.08 -20.63
CA GLY A 143 34.37 86.98 -22.08
C GLY A 143 34.95 85.66 -22.59
N LYS A 144 35.00 85.50 -23.92
CA LYS A 144 35.55 84.30 -24.58
C LYS A 144 37.08 84.26 -24.51
N VAL A 145 37.65 83.06 -24.34
CA VAL A 145 39.08 82.78 -24.52
C VAL A 145 39.25 81.87 -25.73
N GLN A 146 40.11 82.24 -26.66
CA GLN A 146 40.42 81.45 -27.87
C GLN A 146 41.92 81.20 -28.00
N ALA A 147 42.36 79.96 -28.23
CA ALA A 147 43.78 79.57 -28.28
C ALA A 147 44.02 78.29 -29.12
N LYS A 148 45.28 77.86 -29.29
CA LYS A 148 45.58 76.47 -29.73
C LYS A 148 45.71 75.54 -28.53
N ASN A 149 46.79 75.62 -27.77
CA ASN A 149 46.90 74.91 -26.48
C ASN A 149 46.66 75.90 -25.34
N LEU A 150 45.73 75.59 -24.44
CA LEU A 150 45.38 76.45 -23.32
C LEU A 150 45.61 75.73 -21.99
N THR A 151 46.55 76.22 -21.18
CA THR A 151 46.76 75.75 -19.79
C THR A 151 46.34 76.81 -18.80
N LEU A 152 45.49 76.45 -17.85
CA LEU A 152 45.11 77.28 -16.71
C LEU A 152 45.64 76.64 -15.42
N THR A 153 46.34 77.42 -14.61
CA THR A 153 46.83 77.00 -13.28
C THR A 153 46.36 77.97 -12.22
N GLN A 154 45.57 77.48 -11.27
CA GLN A 154 44.89 78.23 -10.21
C GLN A 154 45.34 77.78 -8.82
N GLY A 155 45.24 78.69 -7.85
CA GLY A 155 45.62 78.48 -6.45
C GLY A 155 47.02 79.00 -6.10
N ALA A 156 47.35 78.97 -4.81
CA ALA A 156 48.66 79.38 -4.32
C ALA A 156 49.71 78.28 -4.57
N ASN A 157 50.64 78.52 -5.49
CA ASN A 157 51.54 77.49 -6.05
C ASN A 157 52.98 77.97 -6.22
N ARG A 158 53.92 77.04 -6.04
CA ARG A 158 55.26 77.10 -6.63
C ARG A 158 55.29 76.17 -7.86
N ILE A 159 55.57 76.73 -9.02
CA ILE A 159 55.64 75.98 -10.30
C ILE A 159 57.09 75.97 -10.74
N ASP A 160 57.72 74.80 -10.86
CA ASP A 160 59.07 74.64 -11.38
C ASP A 160 59.04 74.65 -12.92
N VAL A 161 59.71 75.63 -13.52
CA VAL A 161 59.69 75.87 -14.98
C VAL A 161 60.60 74.89 -15.74
N LYS A 162 61.59 74.29 -15.08
CA LYS A 162 62.51 73.32 -15.69
C LYS A 162 61.98 71.88 -15.60
N ARG A 163 61.25 71.55 -14.53
CA ARG A 163 60.69 70.21 -14.28
C ARG A 163 59.21 70.07 -14.60
N GLY A 164 58.48 71.17 -14.78
CA GLY A 164 57.02 71.17 -14.95
C GLY A 164 56.24 70.73 -13.71
N THR A 165 56.90 70.62 -12.55
CA THR A 165 56.28 70.16 -11.30
C THR A 165 55.66 71.33 -10.53
N LEU A 166 54.42 71.14 -10.09
CA LEU A 166 53.68 72.08 -9.27
C LEU A 166 53.66 71.61 -7.81
N VAL A 167 53.84 72.54 -6.87
CA VAL A 167 53.78 72.31 -5.43
C VAL A 167 52.92 73.40 -4.78
N PRO A 168 51.82 73.07 -4.07
CA PRO A 168 51.04 74.06 -3.33
C PRO A 168 51.86 74.81 -2.28
N ILE A 169 51.59 76.10 -2.08
CA ILE A 169 52.23 76.95 -1.06
C ILE A 169 51.20 77.79 -0.30
N ALA A 170 51.59 78.39 0.81
CA ALA A 170 50.74 79.34 1.53
C ALA A 170 50.47 80.59 0.68
N GLY A 171 49.18 80.95 0.54
CA GLY A 171 48.74 82.18 -0.11
C GLY A 171 48.70 83.37 0.86
N ASP A 172 48.84 84.59 0.32
CA ASP A 172 48.83 85.85 1.07
C ASP A 172 47.44 86.52 0.99
N GLY A 173 46.92 87.01 2.12
CA GLY A 173 45.64 87.75 2.18
C GLY A 173 44.39 86.88 2.01
N ASP A 174 43.24 87.55 1.84
CA ASP A 174 41.91 86.92 1.80
C ASP A 174 41.84 85.75 0.79
N THR A 175 41.26 84.63 1.23
CA THR A 175 41.11 83.47 0.35
C THR A 175 40.01 83.73 -0.69
N PRO A 176 40.21 83.41 -1.98
CA PRO A 176 39.18 83.59 -2.99
C PRO A 176 37.96 82.70 -2.72
N TRP A 177 36.77 83.16 -3.12
CA TRP A 177 35.52 82.41 -2.97
C TRP A 177 35.40 81.21 -3.94
N LYS A 178 35.92 81.37 -5.17
CA LYS A 178 36.11 80.34 -6.21
C LYS A 178 37.53 80.44 -6.75
N ALA A 179 38.13 79.32 -7.13
CA ALA A 179 39.37 79.30 -7.88
C ALA A 179 39.15 79.72 -9.34
N MET A 180 38.02 79.30 -9.94
CA MET A 180 37.62 79.74 -11.27
C MET A 180 36.11 79.94 -11.40
N ASP A 181 35.70 80.99 -12.12
CA ASP A 181 34.31 81.20 -12.53
C ASP A 181 34.23 81.71 -13.98
N THR A 182 33.50 81.03 -14.85
CA THR A 182 33.40 81.37 -16.29
C THR A 182 32.12 82.12 -16.70
N GLY A 183 31.28 82.54 -15.73
CA GLY A 183 30.11 83.40 -16.00
C GLY A 183 29.09 82.81 -17.00
N LEU A 184 28.14 83.63 -17.46
CA LEU A 184 27.17 83.24 -18.51
C LEU A 184 27.66 83.56 -19.93
N LEU A 185 28.49 84.61 -20.07
CA LEU A 185 29.03 85.10 -21.35
C LEU A 185 30.44 84.57 -21.64
N GLY A 186 31.10 83.98 -20.64
CA GLY A 186 32.44 83.42 -20.75
C GLY A 186 32.45 81.98 -21.26
N GLY A 187 33.52 81.64 -21.96
CA GLY A 187 33.74 80.29 -22.49
C GLY A 187 35.12 80.14 -23.12
N MET A 188 35.64 78.93 -23.16
CA MET A 188 36.97 78.61 -23.68
C MET A 188 36.87 77.74 -24.93
N SER A 189 37.54 78.14 -26.01
CA SER A 189 37.66 77.38 -27.25
C SER A 189 39.13 77.22 -27.62
N ALA A 190 39.64 75.99 -27.64
CA ALA A 190 41.03 75.72 -27.97
C ALA A 190 41.18 74.41 -28.75
N HIS A 191 42.34 74.10 -29.32
CA HIS A 191 42.62 72.75 -29.82
C HIS A 191 42.65 71.74 -28.65
N LYS A 192 43.34 72.08 -27.56
CA LYS A 192 43.48 71.30 -26.32
C LYS A 192 43.37 72.20 -25.10
N ILE A 193 42.74 71.72 -24.01
CA ILE A 193 42.57 72.48 -22.76
C ILE A 193 43.10 71.67 -21.57
N ARG A 194 43.93 72.30 -20.73
CA ARG A 194 44.37 71.78 -19.42
C ARG A 194 44.04 72.78 -18.32
N LEU A 195 43.47 72.33 -17.21
CA LEU A 195 43.15 73.15 -16.04
C LEU A 195 43.61 72.45 -14.76
N VAL A 196 44.38 73.14 -13.92
CA VAL A 196 44.87 72.64 -12.63
C VAL A 196 44.53 73.66 -11.54
N SER A 197 43.72 73.28 -10.55
CA SER A 197 43.34 74.12 -9.41
C SER A 197 43.72 73.45 -8.09
N THR A 198 44.54 74.10 -7.28
CA THR A 198 45.21 73.46 -6.12
C THR A 198 44.98 74.14 -4.78
N GLU A 199 44.12 75.15 -4.72
CA GLU A 199 43.75 75.75 -3.45
C GLU A 199 42.61 74.93 -2.83
N ALA A 200 42.90 74.29 -1.70
CA ALA A 200 42.02 73.30 -1.08
C ALA A 200 40.60 73.85 -0.83
N GLY A 201 39.60 73.11 -1.30
CA GLY A 201 38.18 73.46 -1.12
C GLY A 201 37.71 74.69 -1.91
N LYS A 202 38.44 75.13 -2.95
CA LYS A 202 38.03 76.25 -3.81
C LYS A 202 37.35 75.75 -5.09
N ASP A 203 36.13 76.20 -5.31
CA ASP A 203 35.29 75.72 -6.40
C ASP A 203 35.72 76.25 -7.78
N VAL A 204 35.48 75.43 -8.80
CA VAL A 204 35.74 75.68 -10.23
C VAL A 204 34.41 75.55 -10.98
N ASN A 205 33.92 76.65 -11.54
CA ASN A 205 32.63 76.70 -12.25
C ASN A 205 32.86 76.94 -13.75
N LEU A 206 32.47 75.97 -14.58
CA LEU A 206 32.78 75.88 -16.01
C LEU A 206 31.50 75.80 -16.85
N THR A 207 31.17 76.88 -17.55
CA THR A 207 29.91 77.03 -18.31
C THR A 207 30.02 76.50 -19.74
N ASN A 208 31.08 76.86 -20.46
CA ASN A 208 31.26 76.53 -21.88
C ASN A 208 32.75 76.25 -22.19
N LEU A 209 33.11 74.99 -22.47
CA LEU A 209 34.45 74.59 -22.92
C LEU A 209 34.36 73.77 -24.20
N THR A 210 35.24 74.05 -25.17
CA THR A 210 35.35 73.28 -26.42
C THR A 210 36.81 73.04 -26.78
N ALA A 211 37.23 71.77 -26.80
CA ALA A 211 38.46 71.31 -27.43
C ALA A 211 38.15 70.87 -28.87
N THR A 212 38.63 71.64 -29.85
CA THR A 212 38.28 71.54 -31.28
C THR A 212 39.08 70.48 -32.03
N GLN A 213 40.17 69.95 -31.46
CA GLN A 213 41.01 68.91 -32.07
C GLN A 213 41.44 67.80 -31.10
N GLY A 214 41.67 68.10 -29.83
CA GLY A 214 42.19 67.18 -28.82
C GLY A 214 41.30 67.02 -27.59
N ASP A 215 41.96 66.86 -26.44
CA ASP A 215 41.40 66.52 -25.14
C ASP A 215 41.17 67.71 -24.20
N ILE A 216 40.35 67.47 -23.18
CA ILE A 216 40.19 68.36 -22.01
C ILE A 216 40.65 67.61 -20.76
N SER A 217 41.62 68.17 -20.04
CA SER A 217 42.12 67.64 -18.77
C SER A 217 41.93 68.65 -17.64
N LEU A 218 41.26 68.24 -16.56
CA LEU A 218 40.92 69.06 -15.40
C LEU A 218 41.32 68.36 -14.11
N THR A 219 42.07 69.05 -13.25
CA THR A 219 42.38 68.63 -11.88
C THR A 219 42.00 69.75 -10.91
N ALA A 220 41.23 69.47 -9.85
CA ALA A 220 40.80 70.49 -8.88
C ALA A 220 40.65 69.97 -7.43
N ASP A 221 41.35 70.55 -6.46
CA ASP A 221 41.21 70.17 -5.03
C ASP A 221 39.84 70.56 -4.40
N GLY A 222 39.04 71.37 -5.09
CA GLY A 222 37.68 71.74 -4.72
C GLY A 222 36.60 71.04 -5.54
N LYS A 223 35.39 71.59 -5.53
CA LYS A 223 34.27 71.10 -6.35
C LYS A 223 34.32 71.69 -7.75
N VAL A 224 34.02 70.87 -8.75
CA VAL A 224 33.86 71.26 -10.15
C VAL A 224 32.37 71.32 -10.51
N THR A 225 31.94 72.36 -11.21
CA THR A 225 30.63 72.42 -11.87
C THR A 225 30.81 72.44 -13.39
N LEU A 226 30.16 71.52 -14.11
CA LEU A 226 30.28 71.31 -15.55
C LEU A 226 28.98 71.73 -16.28
N GLY A 227 29.10 72.65 -17.24
CA GLY A 227 28.05 73.09 -18.16
C GLY A 227 28.12 72.35 -19.50
N ASN A 228 28.30 73.10 -20.59
CA ASN A 228 28.51 72.55 -21.93
C ASN A 228 30.01 72.34 -22.18
N ILE A 229 30.47 71.09 -22.18
CA ILE A 229 31.88 70.71 -22.25
C ILE A 229 32.07 69.71 -23.39
N GLN A 230 32.84 70.05 -24.42
CA GLN A 230 32.98 69.23 -25.63
C GLN A 230 34.44 69.01 -26.00
N ALA A 231 34.84 67.77 -26.27
CA ALA A 231 36.20 67.43 -26.75
C ALA A 231 36.16 66.49 -27.95
N LYS A 232 37.13 66.62 -28.87
CA LYS A 232 37.24 65.71 -30.03
C LYS A 232 37.81 64.35 -29.68
N THR A 233 38.67 64.27 -28.67
CA THR A 233 39.17 62.99 -28.16
C THR A 233 38.61 62.75 -26.76
N ASP A 234 39.41 62.91 -25.71
CA ASP A 234 39.11 62.43 -24.37
C ASP A 234 38.75 63.60 -23.41
N ILE A 235 37.91 63.34 -22.40
CA ILE A 235 37.69 64.26 -21.27
C ILE A 235 38.13 63.56 -19.98
N THR A 236 39.07 64.16 -19.25
CA THR A 236 39.50 63.68 -17.93
C THR A 236 39.27 64.75 -16.88
N VAL A 237 38.49 64.45 -15.84
CA VAL A 237 38.24 65.33 -14.69
C VAL A 237 38.60 64.58 -13.41
N SER A 238 39.48 65.15 -12.59
CA SER A 238 39.76 64.71 -11.23
C SER A 238 39.46 65.84 -10.27
N SER A 239 38.54 65.67 -9.33
CA SER A 239 38.25 66.70 -8.33
C SER A 239 37.73 66.15 -7.01
N LYS A 240 37.51 67.00 -6.00
CA LYS A 240 36.88 66.54 -4.75
C LYS A 240 35.43 66.10 -4.98
N ASP A 241 34.66 66.91 -5.71
CA ASP A 241 33.27 66.67 -6.06
C ASP A 241 33.00 67.20 -7.49
N ILE A 242 32.08 66.59 -8.23
CA ILE A 242 31.63 67.02 -9.56
C ILE A 242 30.12 67.23 -9.51
N LYS A 243 29.65 68.36 -10.05
CA LYS A 243 28.23 68.63 -10.32
C LYS A 243 28.04 68.99 -11.79
N THR A 244 26.96 68.56 -12.42
CA THR A 244 26.53 69.11 -13.71
C THR A 244 25.55 70.27 -13.53
N ALA A 245 25.58 71.25 -14.44
CA ALA A 245 24.61 72.34 -14.47
C ALA A 245 23.25 71.86 -15.03
N GLU A 246 22.19 72.61 -14.78
CA GLU A 246 20.85 72.32 -15.33
C GLU A 246 20.46 73.41 -16.35
N PRO A 247 20.34 73.10 -17.65
CA PRO A 247 20.80 71.90 -18.35
C PRO A 247 22.32 71.91 -18.64
N SER A 248 22.90 70.76 -18.97
CA SER A 248 24.32 70.60 -19.34
C SER A 248 24.54 69.43 -20.29
N HIS A 249 25.66 69.48 -21.03
CA HIS A 249 26.03 68.48 -22.02
C HIS A 249 27.57 68.33 -22.03
N VAL A 250 28.05 67.20 -21.56
CA VAL A 250 29.48 66.84 -21.50
C VAL A 250 29.72 65.72 -22.52
N GLN A 251 30.40 66.01 -23.63
CA GLN A 251 30.62 65.03 -24.71
C GLN A 251 32.10 64.90 -25.10
N ALA A 252 32.58 63.66 -25.18
CA ALA A 252 33.91 63.32 -25.69
C ALA A 252 33.80 62.44 -26.94
N GLY A 253 34.51 62.79 -28.01
CA GLY A 253 34.60 62.00 -29.24
C GLY A 253 35.33 60.65 -29.12
N LYS A 254 35.91 60.38 -27.94
CA LYS A 254 36.47 59.09 -27.54
C LYS A 254 36.10 58.79 -26.08
N ASP A 255 37.01 58.89 -25.11
CA ASP A 255 36.78 58.38 -23.76
C ASP A 255 36.50 59.48 -22.72
N ILE A 256 35.71 59.16 -21.69
CA ILE A 256 35.50 60.01 -20.51
C ILE A 256 36.04 59.32 -19.26
N THR A 257 36.85 60.03 -18.46
CA THR A 257 37.25 59.61 -17.10
C THR A 257 36.89 60.69 -16.09
N LEU A 258 36.00 60.39 -15.15
CA LEU A 258 35.63 61.28 -14.04
C LEU A 258 36.04 60.63 -12.71
N ALA A 259 36.85 61.31 -11.91
CA ALA A 259 37.31 60.86 -10.60
C ALA A 259 36.92 61.88 -9.51
N ALA A 260 36.09 61.50 -8.54
CA ALA A 260 35.64 62.37 -7.45
C ALA A 260 35.07 61.61 -6.26
N ASN A 261 34.84 62.26 -5.11
CA ASN A 261 34.05 61.64 -4.04
C ASN A 261 32.58 61.56 -4.45
N THR A 262 32.02 62.67 -4.92
CA THR A 262 30.61 62.77 -5.35
C THR A 262 30.50 63.17 -6.82
N LEU A 263 29.64 62.51 -7.59
CA LEU A 263 29.11 63.01 -8.85
C LEU A 263 27.62 63.26 -8.71
N ASN A 264 27.18 64.51 -8.86
CA ASN A 264 25.76 64.89 -8.95
C ASN A 264 25.45 65.25 -10.40
N ASN A 265 24.74 64.35 -11.11
CA ASN A 265 24.37 64.52 -12.51
C ASN A 265 22.86 64.66 -12.69
N THR A 266 22.51 65.70 -13.43
CA THR A 266 21.15 65.98 -13.95
C THR A 266 21.16 66.42 -15.41
N GLY A 267 22.33 66.40 -16.05
CA GLY A 267 22.51 66.66 -17.47
C GLY A 267 22.88 65.40 -18.25
N GLN A 268 23.53 65.63 -19.39
CA GLN A 268 24.01 64.57 -20.28
C GLN A 268 25.53 64.44 -20.19
N ILE A 269 26.04 63.23 -19.99
CA ILE A 269 27.46 62.87 -20.07
C ILE A 269 27.58 61.73 -21.08
N ILE A 270 28.29 61.97 -22.19
CA ILE A 270 28.32 61.08 -23.36
C ILE A 270 29.77 60.84 -23.83
N ALA A 271 30.18 59.58 -23.90
CA ALA A 271 31.44 59.15 -24.51
C ALA A 271 31.17 58.34 -25.79
N GLU A 272 31.78 58.71 -26.92
CA GLU A 272 31.68 57.95 -28.16
C GLU A 272 32.56 56.66 -28.17
N GLY A 273 33.39 56.50 -27.12
CA GLY A 273 34.15 55.30 -26.78
C GLY A 273 33.77 54.76 -25.40
N ASP A 274 34.74 54.70 -24.48
CA ASP A 274 34.62 54.18 -23.12
C ASP A 274 34.34 55.28 -22.07
N MET A 275 33.71 54.91 -20.95
CA MET A 275 33.54 55.80 -19.79
C MET A 275 33.93 55.16 -18.45
N ARG A 276 34.76 55.86 -17.68
CA ARG A 276 35.25 55.43 -16.36
C ARG A 276 34.83 56.45 -15.30
N LEU A 277 33.93 56.06 -14.41
CA LEU A 277 33.46 56.85 -13.29
C LEU A 277 34.08 56.27 -12.00
N PHE A 278 35.14 56.92 -11.52
CA PHE A 278 35.83 56.60 -10.27
C PHE A 278 35.27 57.46 -9.15
N ILE A 279 34.13 57.02 -8.58
CA ILE A 279 33.29 57.82 -7.68
C ILE A 279 32.82 57.04 -6.45
N ASP A 280 32.76 57.71 -5.30
CA ASP A 280 32.24 57.10 -4.05
C ASP A 280 30.72 57.22 -3.91
N HIS A 281 30.15 58.33 -4.39
CA HIS A 281 28.72 58.62 -4.39
C HIS A 281 28.26 59.10 -5.78
N LEU A 282 27.25 58.44 -6.37
CA LEU A 282 26.53 58.93 -7.56
C LEU A 282 25.13 59.39 -7.17
N TYR A 283 24.77 60.62 -7.53
CA TYR A 283 23.40 61.10 -7.53
C TYR A 283 23.01 61.46 -8.97
N HIS A 284 22.39 60.51 -9.66
CA HIS A 284 21.96 60.61 -11.07
C HIS A 284 20.45 60.71 -11.13
N GLN A 285 19.91 61.85 -11.55
CA GLN A 285 18.48 62.15 -11.40
C GLN A 285 17.93 63.09 -12.50
N ASN A 286 16.64 63.43 -12.43
CA ASN A 286 15.97 64.43 -13.27
C ASN A 286 16.10 64.20 -14.79
N GLN A 287 15.86 62.98 -15.28
CA GLN A 287 16.03 62.59 -16.69
C GLN A 287 17.48 62.74 -17.20
N GLY A 288 18.46 62.79 -16.29
CA GLY A 288 19.88 62.77 -16.63
C GLY A 288 20.27 61.52 -17.45
N LEU A 289 21.27 61.69 -18.31
CA LEU A 289 21.84 60.63 -19.14
C LEU A 289 23.33 60.47 -18.87
N ILE A 290 23.77 59.25 -18.61
CA ILE A 290 25.18 58.84 -18.65
C ILE A 290 25.25 57.72 -19.70
N GLN A 291 25.95 57.97 -20.80
CA GLN A 291 26.06 57.08 -21.95
C GLN A 291 27.52 56.89 -22.36
N ALA A 292 27.97 55.64 -22.46
CA ALA A 292 29.14 55.28 -23.26
C ALA A 292 28.70 54.55 -24.53
N ASN A 293 29.49 54.62 -25.60
CA ASN A 293 29.21 53.85 -26.80
C ASN A 293 29.66 52.39 -26.61
N ASN A 294 30.84 52.21 -26.02
CA ASN A 294 31.45 50.91 -25.73
C ASN A 294 31.19 50.51 -24.28
N HIS A 295 32.17 50.64 -23.38
CA HIS A 295 32.07 50.15 -21.99
C HIS A 295 31.90 51.28 -20.97
N LEU A 296 31.15 51.01 -19.90
CA LEU A 296 30.94 51.93 -18.77
C LEU A 296 31.34 51.24 -17.45
N TRP A 297 32.30 51.81 -16.73
CA TRP A 297 32.68 51.40 -15.37
C TRP A 297 32.22 52.44 -14.35
N VAL A 298 31.54 52.00 -13.29
CA VAL A 298 31.14 52.83 -12.14
C VAL A 298 31.59 52.14 -10.85
N GLN A 299 32.64 52.65 -10.21
CA GLN A 299 33.33 52.06 -9.06
C GLN A 299 34.08 53.14 -8.28
N LYS A 300 34.57 52.87 -7.07
CA LYS A 300 35.23 53.92 -6.26
C LYS A 300 36.51 54.47 -6.88
N ASP A 301 37.33 53.57 -7.44
CA ASP A 301 38.69 53.84 -7.90
C ASP A 301 39.13 52.82 -8.96
N ALA A 302 40.32 53.02 -9.54
CA ALA A 302 40.88 52.13 -10.57
C ALA A 302 41.15 50.70 -10.08
N SER A 303 41.35 50.48 -8.77
CA SER A 303 41.47 49.15 -8.16
C SER A 303 40.14 48.40 -8.05
N GLY A 304 39.00 49.06 -8.30
CA GLY A 304 37.69 48.42 -8.26
C GLY A 304 37.15 48.21 -6.85
N HIS A 305 37.53 49.06 -5.89
CA HIS A 305 36.81 49.10 -4.61
C HIS A 305 35.35 49.53 -4.83
N LEU A 306 34.46 49.06 -3.94
CA LEU A 306 33.05 49.41 -3.97
C LEU A 306 32.85 50.90 -3.66
N SER A 307 32.12 51.62 -4.50
CA SER A 307 31.51 52.90 -4.16
C SER A 307 30.65 52.76 -2.91
N THR A 308 30.42 53.83 -2.17
CA THR A 308 29.52 53.81 -1.00
C THR A 308 28.06 53.81 -1.44
N GLU A 309 27.69 54.64 -2.42
CA GLU A 309 26.29 54.78 -2.85
C GLU A 309 26.18 55.12 -4.34
N ILE A 310 25.22 54.51 -5.04
CA ILE A 310 24.83 54.88 -6.40
C ILE A 310 23.31 55.01 -6.43
N ASN A 311 22.83 56.26 -6.48
CA ASN A 311 21.43 56.60 -6.69
C ASN A 311 21.19 56.94 -8.16
N ASN A 312 20.37 56.15 -8.84
CA ASN A 312 19.83 56.41 -10.17
C ASN A 312 18.30 56.57 -10.05
N THR A 313 17.78 57.79 -10.11
CA THR A 313 16.35 58.08 -9.85
C THR A 313 15.72 58.82 -11.03
N SER A 314 14.81 58.19 -11.76
CA SER A 314 14.22 58.77 -12.98
C SER A 314 15.27 59.22 -14.02
N ALA A 315 16.36 58.47 -14.14
CA ALA A 315 17.50 58.77 -15.01
C ALA A 315 18.09 57.49 -15.64
N THR A 316 18.95 57.65 -16.66
CA THR A 316 19.44 56.54 -17.49
C THR A 316 20.96 56.38 -17.43
N LEU A 317 21.43 55.19 -17.05
CA LEU A 317 22.80 54.70 -17.29
C LEU A 317 22.75 53.74 -18.49
N LYS A 318 23.55 53.95 -19.54
CA LYS A 318 23.53 53.02 -20.69
C LYS A 318 24.86 52.86 -21.43
N THR A 319 25.00 51.73 -22.10
CA THR A 319 25.94 51.53 -23.21
C THR A 319 25.19 51.24 -24.51
N ASN A 320 25.79 51.56 -25.67
CA ASN A 320 25.22 51.19 -26.96
C ASN A 320 25.63 49.78 -27.40
N ASN A 321 26.92 49.45 -27.28
CA ASN A 321 27.53 48.25 -27.86
C ASN A 321 28.24 47.34 -26.85
N GLY A 322 28.78 47.89 -25.74
CA GLY A 322 29.61 47.14 -24.80
C GLY A 322 28.98 46.95 -23.42
N ASP A 323 29.83 46.68 -22.43
CA ASP A 323 29.41 46.25 -21.08
C ASP A 323 29.22 47.40 -20.10
N ILE A 324 28.30 47.21 -19.13
CA ILE A 324 28.21 48.03 -17.92
C ILE A 324 28.78 47.24 -16.74
N ILE A 325 29.69 47.85 -15.98
CA ILE A 325 30.24 47.32 -14.74
C ILE A 325 29.95 48.31 -13.61
N ILE A 326 29.15 47.91 -12.61
CA ILE A 326 28.80 48.72 -11.44
C ILE A 326 29.28 48.00 -10.17
N ARG A 327 30.01 48.71 -9.29
CA ARG A 327 30.61 48.16 -8.07
C ARG A 327 30.38 49.11 -6.89
N THR A 328 29.42 48.80 -6.03
CA THR A 328 28.97 49.67 -4.92
C THR A 328 28.57 48.88 -3.67
N LYS A 329 28.39 49.55 -2.54
CA LYS A 329 27.72 49.00 -1.36
C LYS A 329 26.21 49.14 -1.48
N ALA A 330 25.73 50.28 -1.96
CA ALA A 330 24.31 50.51 -2.24
C ALA A 330 24.10 50.93 -3.69
N LEU A 331 23.25 50.20 -4.42
CA LEU A 331 22.66 50.65 -5.69
C LEU A 331 21.16 50.87 -5.45
N ASN A 332 20.67 52.07 -5.73
CA ASN A 332 19.26 52.42 -5.70
C ASN A 332 18.85 52.90 -7.09
N ASN A 333 18.25 52.02 -7.88
CA ASN A 333 17.71 52.29 -9.20
C ASN A 333 16.18 52.41 -9.07
N ALA A 334 15.62 53.62 -9.11
CA ALA A 334 14.21 53.82 -8.73
C ALA A 334 13.44 54.82 -9.60
N ARG A 335 12.10 54.73 -9.57
CA ARG A 335 11.17 55.70 -10.18
C ARG A 335 11.43 55.93 -11.69
N ASP A 336 11.15 54.91 -12.51
CA ASP A 336 11.38 54.91 -13.96
C ASP A 336 12.87 55.02 -14.38
N ALA A 337 13.80 54.80 -13.46
CA ALA A 337 15.22 54.73 -13.77
C ALA A 337 15.56 53.49 -14.63
N ARG A 338 16.61 53.62 -15.47
CA ARG A 338 17.04 52.56 -16.38
C ARG A 338 18.56 52.37 -16.36
N VAL A 339 18.99 51.12 -16.21
CA VAL A 339 20.37 50.68 -16.51
C VAL A 339 20.28 49.73 -17.71
N ALA A 340 20.92 50.07 -18.83
CA ALA A 340 20.78 49.31 -20.08
C ALA A 340 22.13 49.08 -20.78
N ALA A 341 22.61 47.84 -20.78
CA ALA A 341 23.87 47.46 -21.43
C ALA A 341 23.68 46.92 -22.86
N GLY A 342 24.50 47.42 -23.79
CA GLY A 342 24.56 46.97 -25.19
C GLY A 342 25.08 45.54 -25.37
N MET A 343 25.85 45.01 -24.40
CA MET A 343 26.30 43.63 -24.36
C MET A 343 25.97 42.95 -23.02
N ASN A 344 26.80 43.06 -21.99
CA ASN A 344 26.53 42.49 -20.66
C ASN A 344 26.43 43.57 -19.57
N ALA A 345 25.70 43.29 -18.50
CA ALA A 345 25.70 44.13 -17.29
C ALA A 345 26.19 43.29 -16.10
N TYR A 346 27.26 43.74 -15.45
CA TYR A 346 27.86 43.15 -14.25
C TYR A 346 27.67 44.11 -13.08
N ILE A 347 26.75 43.80 -12.17
CA ILE A 347 26.42 44.66 -11.03
C ILE A 347 26.78 43.91 -9.74
N ASN A 348 27.74 44.47 -9.00
CA ASN A 348 28.10 44.04 -7.66
C ASN A 348 27.66 45.13 -6.67
N ALA A 349 26.64 44.83 -5.87
CA ALA A 349 26.03 45.75 -4.92
C ALA A 349 25.70 45.01 -3.62
N THR A 350 26.27 45.42 -2.47
CA THR A 350 25.93 44.77 -1.18
C THR A 350 24.42 44.83 -0.93
N LYS A 351 23.79 45.98 -1.17
CA LYS A 351 22.35 46.16 -1.26
C LYS A 351 21.97 46.72 -2.62
N LEU A 352 21.05 46.07 -3.32
CA LEU A 352 20.51 46.50 -4.62
C LEU A 352 19.00 46.73 -4.48
N ASP A 353 18.55 47.96 -4.69
CA ASP A 353 17.14 48.33 -4.85
C ASP A 353 16.84 48.65 -6.33
N ASN A 354 15.79 48.03 -6.87
CA ASN A 354 15.32 48.21 -8.24
C ASN A 354 13.80 48.47 -8.31
N SER A 355 13.26 49.19 -7.32
CA SER A 355 11.84 49.52 -7.22
C SER A 355 11.34 50.41 -8.37
N GLN A 356 10.32 49.95 -9.11
CA GLN A 356 9.71 50.68 -10.24
C GLN A 356 10.74 51.12 -11.30
N SER A 357 11.66 50.23 -11.69
CA SER A 357 12.79 50.58 -12.56
C SER A 357 13.32 49.38 -13.35
N GLN A 358 14.21 49.62 -14.31
CA GLN A 358 14.64 48.60 -15.28
C GLN A 358 16.15 48.34 -15.25
N LEU A 359 16.54 47.06 -15.10
CA LEU A 359 17.87 46.57 -15.46
C LEU A 359 17.77 45.70 -16.71
N HIS A 360 18.53 46.04 -17.73
CA HIS A 360 18.53 45.34 -19.00
C HIS A 360 19.95 45.16 -19.54
N ALA A 361 20.22 44.00 -20.12
CA ALA A 361 21.42 43.74 -20.92
C ALA A 361 21.01 43.00 -22.18
N LYS A 362 21.73 43.17 -23.29
CA LYS A 362 21.47 42.40 -24.50
C LYS A 362 21.74 40.91 -24.31
N ASN A 363 22.93 40.55 -23.82
CA ASN A 363 23.36 39.16 -23.66
C ASN A 363 23.10 38.66 -22.23
N ASN A 364 23.91 39.12 -21.26
CA ASN A 364 23.88 38.61 -19.89
C ASN A 364 23.69 39.73 -18.87
N LEU A 365 22.75 39.56 -17.94
CA LEU A 365 22.59 40.38 -16.75
C LEU A 365 23.05 39.58 -15.53
N ILE A 366 24.14 40.00 -14.90
CA ILE A 366 24.75 39.33 -13.75
C ILE A 366 24.69 40.28 -12.56
N LEU A 367 23.93 39.90 -11.53
CA LEU A 367 23.74 40.63 -10.29
C LEU A 367 24.36 39.82 -9.13
N THR A 368 25.18 40.48 -8.32
CA THR A 368 25.86 39.87 -7.16
C THR A 368 25.75 40.79 -5.94
N GLY A 369 25.51 40.25 -4.74
CA GLY A 369 25.32 41.08 -3.55
C GLY A 369 25.04 40.33 -2.25
N HIS A 370 24.52 41.05 -1.24
CA HIS A 370 23.93 40.44 -0.04
C HIS A 370 22.39 40.49 -0.13
N ASP A 371 21.84 41.69 -0.38
CA ASP A 371 20.40 41.96 -0.36
C ASP A 371 19.91 42.48 -1.71
N PHE A 372 18.83 41.88 -2.24
CA PHE A 372 18.10 42.41 -3.39
C PHE A 372 16.65 42.77 -3.02
N ASN A 373 16.24 43.99 -3.37
CA ASN A 373 14.86 44.46 -3.32
C ASN A 373 14.43 44.91 -4.73
N HIS A 374 13.45 44.24 -5.34
CA HIS A 374 12.92 44.65 -6.64
C HIS A 374 11.79 45.67 -6.55
N GLY A 375 11.14 45.79 -5.39
CA GLY A 375 9.86 46.47 -5.25
C GLY A 375 8.78 45.94 -6.22
N MET A 376 7.65 46.67 -6.26
CA MET A 376 6.64 46.50 -7.30
C MET A 376 7.13 47.16 -8.60
N ASP A 377 6.67 46.65 -9.74
CA ASP A 377 6.91 47.15 -11.11
C ASP A 377 8.39 47.23 -11.57
N GLY A 378 9.32 46.64 -10.83
CA GLY A 378 10.68 46.41 -11.31
C GLY A 378 10.73 45.49 -12.54
N LYS A 379 11.76 45.63 -13.38
CA LYS A 379 12.03 44.69 -14.48
C LYS A 379 13.50 44.32 -14.60
N LEU A 380 13.78 43.02 -14.62
CA LEU A 380 15.07 42.43 -15.03
C LEU A 380 14.90 41.75 -16.40
N SER A 381 15.82 41.98 -17.34
CA SER A 381 15.73 41.29 -18.63
C SER A 381 17.05 41.17 -19.41
N ALA A 382 17.27 40.01 -20.03
CA ALA A 382 18.36 39.82 -21.00
C ALA A 382 18.02 38.76 -22.06
N ASP A 383 18.57 38.86 -23.27
CA ASP A 383 18.19 37.93 -24.37
C ASP A 383 18.77 36.52 -24.18
N LEU A 384 19.88 36.37 -23.42
CA LEU A 384 20.45 35.07 -23.06
C LEU A 384 20.22 34.72 -21.59
N ASN A 385 20.96 35.32 -20.65
CA ASN A 385 20.96 34.85 -19.26
C ASN A 385 20.72 35.99 -18.26
N VAL A 386 19.87 35.73 -17.27
CA VAL A 386 19.83 36.48 -16.00
C VAL A 386 20.41 35.59 -14.91
N VAL A 387 21.47 36.05 -14.26
CA VAL A 387 22.08 35.40 -13.08
C VAL A 387 22.02 36.39 -11.93
N ALA A 388 21.38 35.98 -10.83
CA ALA A 388 21.20 36.82 -9.66
C ALA A 388 21.60 36.01 -8.41
N ASP A 389 22.68 36.42 -7.75
CA ASP A 389 23.35 35.69 -6.67
C ASP A 389 23.53 36.58 -5.42
N PHE A 390 22.79 36.29 -4.36
CA PHE A 390 22.66 37.16 -3.18
C PHE A 390 22.86 36.43 -1.85
N ILE A 391 23.96 36.72 -1.15
CA ILE A 391 24.39 36.00 0.05
C ILE A 391 23.32 35.93 1.15
N HIS A 392 22.49 36.96 1.31
CA HIS A 392 21.51 37.04 2.40
C HIS A 392 20.08 36.80 1.94
N GLN A 393 19.52 37.65 1.07
CA GLN A 393 18.11 37.56 0.66
C GLN A 393 17.82 38.14 -0.73
N PHE A 394 16.85 37.54 -1.41
CA PHE A 394 16.20 38.09 -2.60
C PHE A 394 14.72 38.35 -2.32
N ASN A 395 14.26 39.58 -2.54
CA ASN A 395 12.87 39.98 -2.41
C ASN A 395 12.42 40.72 -3.68
N GLY A 396 11.74 40.03 -4.59
CA GLY A 396 11.20 40.63 -5.81
C GLY A 396 9.73 40.33 -6.02
N THR A 397 8.96 41.30 -6.52
CA THR A 397 7.51 41.14 -6.77
C THR A 397 7.11 41.50 -8.21
N ALA A 398 8.05 41.46 -9.16
CA ALA A 398 7.83 41.93 -10.54
C ALA A 398 8.51 41.03 -11.59
N PHE A 399 8.86 41.55 -12.78
CA PHE A 399 9.11 40.74 -13.99
C PHE A 399 10.59 40.43 -14.25
N ILE A 400 10.92 39.14 -14.39
CA ILE A 400 12.23 38.65 -14.87
C ILE A 400 12.06 37.85 -16.16
N LEU A 401 12.74 38.27 -17.24
CA LEU A 401 12.62 37.66 -18.57
C LEU A 401 14.01 37.32 -19.15
N ALA A 402 14.25 36.06 -19.53
CA ALA A 402 15.45 35.67 -20.28
C ALA A 402 15.30 34.34 -21.04
N LYS A 403 16.32 33.92 -21.79
CA LYS A 403 16.38 32.53 -22.29
C LYS A 403 16.65 31.55 -21.15
N ASN A 404 17.62 31.85 -20.27
CA ASN A 404 17.83 31.10 -19.03
C ASN A 404 17.86 32.04 -17.81
N ILE A 405 17.33 31.59 -16.69
CA ILE A 405 17.32 32.34 -15.42
C ILE A 405 17.94 31.46 -14.33
N LEU A 406 18.96 31.96 -13.64
CA LEU A 406 19.49 31.39 -12.40
C LEU A 406 19.31 32.41 -11.27
N LEU A 407 18.48 32.06 -10.29
CA LEU A 407 18.29 32.81 -9.05
C LEU A 407 18.92 32.02 -7.91
N HIS A 408 19.84 32.63 -7.17
CA HIS A 408 20.46 32.06 -5.97
C HIS A 408 20.42 33.07 -4.83
N ALA A 409 19.97 32.67 -3.65
CA ALA A 409 20.16 33.50 -2.45
C ALA A 409 20.14 32.71 -1.12
N GLY A 410 20.56 33.37 -0.04
CA GLY A 410 20.40 32.86 1.32
C GLY A 410 18.93 32.55 1.68
N GLU A 411 18.01 33.45 1.35
CA GLU A 411 16.56 33.29 1.43
C GLU A 411 15.86 33.95 0.22
N ILE A 412 14.81 33.31 -0.29
CA ILE A 412 13.93 33.87 -1.31
C ILE A 412 12.61 34.27 -0.63
N ILE A 413 12.35 35.56 -0.50
CA ILE A 413 11.17 36.11 0.18
C ILE A 413 9.97 36.22 -0.78
N SER A 414 10.24 36.59 -2.03
CA SER A 414 9.30 36.57 -3.14
C SER A 414 10.05 36.64 -4.48
N MET A 415 9.38 36.27 -5.57
CA MET A 415 9.95 36.25 -6.92
C MET A 415 9.15 37.08 -7.94
N GLY A 416 7.82 37.13 -7.83
CA GLY A 416 6.94 37.75 -8.83
C GLY A 416 6.69 36.85 -10.04
N TYR A 417 6.97 37.38 -11.24
CA TYR A 417 6.76 36.68 -12.51
C TYR A 417 8.11 36.39 -13.19
N LEU A 418 8.51 35.12 -13.23
CA LEU A 418 9.75 34.68 -13.87
C LEU A 418 9.40 33.86 -15.11
N LYS A 419 9.97 34.23 -16.27
CA LYS A 419 9.77 33.52 -17.54
C LYS A 419 11.09 33.28 -18.25
N ALA A 420 11.47 32.00 -18.33
CA ALA A 420 12.60 31.52 -19.09
C ALA A 420 12.14 30.88 -20.42
N ASP A 421 12.78 31.28 -21.51
CA ASP A 421 12.54 30.69 -22.84
C ASP A 421 13.20 29.31 -23.03
N ASN A 422 13.94 28.81 -22.03
CA ASN A 422 14.51 27.48 -21.97
C ASN A 422 14.52 26.94 -20.52
N ASP A 423 15.44 27.38 -19.66
CA ASP A 423 15.63 26.84 -18.30
C ASP A 423 15.49 27.91 -17.20
N LEU A 424 14.77 27.58 -16.13
CA LEU A 424 14.63 28.38 -14.90
C LEU A 424 15.10 27.56 -13.70
N SER A 425 16.10 28.07 -12.97
CA SER A 425 16.57 27.48 -11.72
C SER A 425 16.52 28.52 -10.60
N VAL A 426 15.90 28.15 -9.48
CA VAL A 426 15.79 28.97 -8.27
C VAL A 426 16.34 28.16 -7.11
N ILE A 427 17.30 28.73 -6.39
CA ILE A 427 18.04 28.06 -5.31
C ILE A 427 18.04 28.96 -4.08
N ALA A 428 17.64 28.41 -2.93
CA ALA A 428 17.63 29.09 -1.64
C ALA A 428 18.45 28.30 -0.60
N GLU A 429 19.48 28.89 0.02
CA GLU A 429 20.28 28.16 1.02
C GLU A 429 19.48 27.79 2.28
N ARG A 430 18.39 28.53 2.58
CA ARG A 430 17.53 28.26 3.74
C ARG A 430 16.06 28.09 3.38
N ARG A 431 15.36 29.16 3.01
CA ARG A 431 13.92 29.13 2.74
C ARG A 431 13.56 29.78 1.41
N MET A 432 12.56 29.21 0.75
CA MET A 432 11.94 29.76 -0.45
C MET A 432 10.44 29.97 -0.23
N ASN A 433 10.02 31.23 -0.27
CA ASN A 433 8.62 31.63 -0.32
C ASN A 433 8.22 31.87 -1.79
N ALA A 434 7.36 30.99 -2.30
CA ALA A 434 6.82 31.00 -3.65
C ALA A 434 5.34 31.46 -3.70
N ARG A 435 4.83 32.09 -2.64
CA ARG A 435 3.43 32.51 -2.54
C ARG A 435 3.07 33.54 -3.63
N GLN A 436 1.99 33.27 -4.36
CA GLN A 436 1.43 34.10 -5.45
C GLN A 436 2.38 34.37 -6.63
N ASN A 437 3.46 33.59 -6.76
CA ASN A 437 4.41 33.72 -7.87
C ASN A 437 3.95 32.91 -9.09
N THR A 438 4.35 33.36 -10.28
CA THR A 438 4.17 32.62 -11.54
C THR A 438 5.53 32.38 -12.18
N LEU A 439 5.88 31.11 -12.35
CA LEU A 439 7.18 30.65 -12.79
C LEU A 439 6.98 29.79 -14.06
N GLU A 440 7.52 30.26 -15.19
CA GLU A 440 7.40 29.62 -16.49
C GLU A 440 8.79 29.29 -17.08
N ALA A 441 8.97 28.06 -17.55
CA ALA A 441 10.12 27.66 -18.37
C ALA A 441 9.63 26.82 -19.56
N LYS A 442 10.28 26.90 -20.73
CA LYS A 442 9.92 26.02 -21.86
C LYS A 442 10.47 24.58 -21.72
N ARG A 443 11.55 24.37 -20.95
CA ARG A 443 12.23 23.06 -20.81
C ARG A 443 12.27 22.56 -19.37
N ASN A 444 13.06 23.19 -18.49
CA ASN A 444 13.11 22.81 -17.07
C ASN A 444 12.80 23.99 -16.16
N LEU A 445 12.00 23.72 -15.13
CA LEU A 445 11.76 24.59 -13.99
C LEU A 445 12.20 23.84 -12.73
N THR A 446 13.20 24.39 -12.03
CA THR A 446 13.79 23.75 -10.85
C THR A 446 13.77 24.70 -9.66
N LEU A 447 13.18 24.27 -8.55
CA LEU A 447 13.17 24.97 -7.26
C LEU A 447 13.91 24.14 -6.21
N MET A 448 14.97 24.67 -5.64
CA MET A 448 15.75 24.01 -4.57
C MET A 448 15.79 24.90 -3.33
N ALA A 449 15.58 24.32 -2.14
CA ALA A 449 15.82 25.02 -0.88
C ALA A 449 16.54 24.15 0.15
N GLY A 450 17.41 24.74 0.97
CA GLY A 450 18.07 24.01 2.06
C GLY A 450 17.05 23.40 3.03
N LYS A 451 16.09 24.19 3.52
CA LYS A 451 15.15 23.78 4.58
C LYS A 451 13.69 23.74 4.18
N GLU A 452 13.21 24.68 3.37
CA GLU A 452 11.77 24.84 3.18
C GLU A 452 11.40 25.47 1.84
N ILE A 453 10.45 24.86 1.11
CA ILE A 453 9.75 25.48 -0.02
C ILE A 453 8.28 25.67 0.39
N GLU A 454 7.82 26.91 0.37
CA GLU A 454 6.48 27.29 0.79
C GLU A 454 5.72 27.96 -0.37
N ALA A 455 4.70 27.30 -0.91
CA ALA A 455 3.99 27.74 -2.11
C ALA A 455 2.48 27.85 -1.88
N PHE A 456 1.94 29.07 -1.94
CA PHE A 456 0.50 29.34 -1.85
C PHE A 456 0.02 30.01 -3.14
N GLN A 457 -1.05 29.50 -3.76
CA GLN A 457 -1.58 30.03 -5.03
C GLN A 457 -0.49 30.22 -6.11
N VAL A 458 0.39 29.22 -6.28
CA VAL A 458 1.53 29.30 -7.21
C VAL A 458 1.14 28.82 -8.62
N GLY A 459 1.66 29.48 -9.65
CA GLY A 459 1.60 28.99 -11.03
C GLY A 459 2.97 28.45 -11.46
N LEU A 460 3.10 27.14 -11.69
CA LEU A 460 4.33 26.51 -12.19
C LEU A 460 4.09 25.89 -13.57
N LYS A 461 4.95 26.17 -14.55
CA LYS A 461 4.82 25.64 -15.91
C LYS A 461 6.16 25.28 -16.56
N GLY A 462 6.23 24.09 -17.15
CA GLY A 462 7.29 23.70 -18.10
C GLY A 462 7.15 22.27 -18.63
N ASP A 463 8.11 21.79 -19.43
CA ASP A 463 8.14 20.40 -19.87
C ASP A 463 8.54 19.46 -18.71
N ASN A 464 9.52 19.89 -17.90
CA ASN A 464 9.96 19.19 -16.69
C ASN A 464 9.96 20.16 -15.49
N ILE A 465 9.38 19.74 -14.38
CA ILE A 465 9.29 20.50 -13.12
C ILE A 465 9.92 19.67 -12.00
N GLU A 466 10.86 20.24 -11.25
CA GLU A 466 11.53 19.61 -10.12
C GLU A 466 11.57 20.53 -8.90
N LEU A 467 11.02 20.07 -7.78
CA LEU A 467 11.07 20.74 -6.48
C LEU A 467 11.88 19.86 -5.50
N LEU A 468 12.83 20.44 -4.79
CA LEU A 468 13.74 19.72 -3.88
C LEU A 468 14.00 20.49 -2.59
N THR A 469 13.91 19.82 -1.43
CA THR A 469 14.52 20.28 -0.18
C THR A 469 15.60 19.31 0.31
N HIS A 470 16.61 19.85 1.02
CA HIS A 470 17.74 19.06 1.54
C HIS A 470 17.64 18.68 3.03
N GLU A 471 16.95 19.48 3.85
CA GLU A 471 16.85 19.28 5.32
C GLU A 471 15.41 19.43 5.87
N GLY A 472 14.37 19.55 5.03
CA GLY A 472 13.03 19.87 5.53
C GLY A 472 11.89 19.81 4.51
N ASP A 473 10.90 20.70 4.68
CA ASP A 473 9.54 20.50 4.17
C ASP A 473 9.24 21.21 2.84
N ILE A 474 8.37 20.59 2.04
CA ILE A 474 7.71 21.23 0.90
C ILE A 474 6.23 21.34 1.22
N ARG A 475 5.74 22.58 1.35
CA ARG A 475 4.34 22.89 1.69
C ARG A 475 3.70 23.65 0.54
N MET A 476 2.72 23.06 -0.12
CA MET A 476 2.01 23.65 -1.27
C MET A 476 0.50 23.61 -1.03
N TRP A 477 -0.17 24.78 -1.01
CA TRP A 477 -1.62 24.81 -0.74
C TRP A 477 -2.42 25.92 -1.43
N GLY A 478 -3.74 25.74 -1.41
CA GLY A 478 -4.74 26.74 -1.77
C GLY A 478 -5.26 26.61 -3.19
N ASP A 479 -6.58 26.69 -3.32
CA ASP A 479 -7.43 26.27 -4.47
C ASP A 479 -7.17 27.00 -5.81
N GLY A 480 -6.17 27.86 -5.88
CA GLY A 480 -5.70 28.54 -7.09
C GLY A 480 -4.33 28.05 -7.60
N SER A 481 -3.66 27.15 -6.88
CA SER A 481 -2.34 26.65 -7.27
C SER A 481 -2.44 25.68 -8.45
N ARG A 482 -1.69 25.96 -9.52
CA ARG A 482 -1.68 25.15 -10.75
C ARG A 482 -0.26 24.77 -11.16
N ILE A 483 -0.05 23.48 -11.39
CA ILE A 483 1.23 22.93 -11.81
C ILE A 483 1.04 22.21 -13.15
N SER A 484 1.78 22.64 -14.16
CA SER A 484 1.64 22.19 -15.55
C SER A 484 2.99 21.69 -16.06
N ALA A 485 3.19 20.37 -16.00
CA ALA A 485 4.41 19.68 -16.40
C ALA A 485 4.12 18.71 -17.55
N ASP A 486 4.49 19.01 -18.79
CA ASP A 486 4.08 18.18 -19.95
C ASP A 486 4.69 16.75 -19.89
N ASN A 487 5.93 16.61 -19.41
CA ASN A 487 6.66 15.34 -19.39
C ASN A 487 6.94 14.80 -17.98
N HIS A 488 7.65 15.54 -17.13
CA HIS A 488 8.02 15.06 -15.79
C HIS A 488 7.71 16.08 -14.70
N LEU A 489 7.01 15.63 -13.66
CA LEU A 489 6.91 16.33 -12.38
C LEU A 489 7.60 15.51 -11.29
N ARG A 490 8.56 16.11 -10.59
CA ARG A 490 9.19 15.53 -9.41
C ARG A 490 9.14 16.48 -8.23
N ILE A 491 8.78 15.98 -7.06
CA ILE A 491 8.82 16.71 -5.80
C ILE A 491 9.49 15.82 -4.75
N PHE A 492 10.62 16.28 -4.21
CA PHE A 492 11.45 15.58 -3.24
C PHE A 492 11.58 16.42 -1.97
N ALA A 493 10.87 16.04 -0.91
CA ALA A 493 11.07 16.62 0.42
C ALA A 493 11.99 15.71 1.26
N ASP A 494 12.98 16.29 1.95
CA ASP A 494 13.78 15.50 2.90
C ASP A 494 12.94 15.11 4.14
N HIS A 495 12.07 16.00 4.63
CA HIS A 495 11.17 15.70 5.74
C HIS A 495 9.72 15.48 5.27
N LYS A 496 8.86 16.50 5.25
CA LYS A 496 7.43 16.36 4.95
C LYS A 496 7.04 17.00 3.62
N LEU A 497 6.11 16.36 2.91
CA LEU A 497 5.47 16.87 1.71
C LEU A 497 3.97 17.10 1.96
N ASP A 498 3.57 18.36 2.13
CA ASP A 498 2.18 18.76 2.35
C ASP A 498 1.60 19.40 1.08
N LEU A 499 0.61 18.72 0.48
CA LEU A 499 -0.06 19.12 -0.76
C LEU A 499 -1.57 19.19 -0.51
N TYR A 500 -2.18 20.38 -0.69
CA TYR A 500 -3.59 20.60 -0.35
C TYR A 500 -4.30 21.54 -1.34
N GLY A 501 -5.44 21.13 -1.92
CA GLY A 501 -6.22 21.99 -2.81
C GLY A 501 -5.48 22.35 -4.11
N LEU A 502 -4.74 21.40 -4.68
CA LEU A 502 -3.86 21.62 -5.83
C LEU A 502 -4.42 21.00 -7.11
N LEU A 503 -4.33 21.73 -8.22
CA LEU A 503 -4.62 21.22 -9.56
C LEU A 503 -3.32 20.94 -10.32
N PHE A 504 -3.02 19.66 -10.51
CA PHE A 504 -1.96 19.21 -11.41
C PHE A 504 -2.55 18.92 -12.79
N ASP A 505 -2.00 19.56 -13.82
CA ASP A 505 -2.30 19.19 -15.21
C ASP A 505 -1.65 17.85 -15.56
N LYS A 506 -2.10 17.25 -16.68
CA LYS A 506 -1.66 15.92 -17.12
C LYS A 506 -0.17 15.90 -17.48
N SER A 507 0.62 15.19 -16.68
CA SER A 507 2.05 14.94 -16.95
C SER A 507 2.30 13.53 -17.45
N ASN A 508 3.37 13.24 -18.21
CA ASN A 508 3.69 11.84 -18.55
C ASN A 508 4.04 11.03 -17.28
N THR A 509 4.74 11.62 -16.32
CA THR A 509 5.10 10.95 -15.05
C THR A 509 5.13 11.93 -13.89
N ILE A 510 4.51 11.54 -12.78
CA ILE A 510 4.51 12.28 -11.51
C ILE A 510 5.23 11.42 -10.46
N THR A 511 6.23 11.99 -9.79
CA THR A 511 6.95 11.36 -8.69
C THR A 511 6.96 12.29 -7.48
N LEU A 512 6.37 11.84 -6.38
CA LEU A 512 6.35 12.55 -5.10
C LEU A 512 7.12 11.70 -4.09
N ASN A 513 8.06 12.29 -3.37
CA ASN A 513 8.90 11.59 -2.40
C ASN A 513 9.11 12.45 -1.16
N ALA A 514 8.96 11.86 0.02
CA ALA A 514 9.21 12.49 1.31
C ALA A 514 9.98 11.54 2.24
N GLY A 515 11.04 12.01 2.91
CA GLY A 515 11.76 11.19 3.90
C GLY A 515 10.96 10.89 5.17
N HIS A 516 9.87 11.62 5.43
CA HIS A 516 8.90 11.37 6.50
C HIS A 516 7.49 11.10 5.94
N ASP A 517 6.59 12.08 5.87
CA ASP A 517 5.20 11.88 5.43
C ASP A 517 4.86 12.61 4.12
N ILE A 518 3.96 12.01 3.33
CA ILE A 518 3.22 12.70 2.26
C ILE A 518 1.77 12.87 2.71
N ASP A 519 1.29 14.12 2.79
CA ASP A 519 -0.14 14.45 2.81
C ASP A 519 -0.52 15.02 1.44
N ALA A 520 -1.39 14.34 0.71
CA ALA A 520 -1.90 14.74 -0.60
C ALA A 520 -3.42 14.97 -0.59
N SER A 521 -3.97 15.38 0.55
CA SER A 521 -5.42 15.53 0.74
C SER A 521 -6.03 16.63 -0.15
N ARG A 522 -7.18 16.35 -0.77
CA ARG A 522 -7.87 17.23 -1.75
C ARG A 522 -6.97 17.66 -2.91
N VAL A 523 -6.29 16.70 -3.51
CA VAL A 523 -5.45 16.88 -4.71
C VAL A 523 -5.97 16.00 -5.85
N LYS A 524 -5.81 16.46 -7.10
CA LYS A 524 -6.01 15.63 -8.30
C LYS A 524 -4.66 15.41 -8.97
N LEU A 525 -4.13 14.20 -8.90
CA LEU A 525 -2.87 13.77 -9.51
C LEU A 525 -3.16 12.98 -10.79
N ALA A 526 -2.74 13.51 -11.94
CA ALA A 526 -3.03 12.93 -13.25
C ALA A 526 -1.76 12.67 -14.06
N ALA A 527 -1.28 11.42 -14.02
CA ALA A 527 -0.19 10.95 -14.88
C ALA A 527 -0.75 10.26 -16.13
N GLN A 528 -0.07 10.39 -17.28
CA GLN A 528 -0.38 9.61 -18.47
C GLN A 528 0.21 8.19 -18.38
N LYS A 529 1.42 8.05 -17.82
CA LYS A 529 2.11 6.77 -17.59
C LYS A 529 2.20 6.46 -16.10
N ASN A 530 3.20 6.99 -15.40
CA ASN A 530 3.54 6.55 -14.05
C ASN A 530 3.21 7.61 -12.99
N LEU A 531 2.55 7.21 -11.90
CA LEU A 531 2.30 8.01 -10.72
C LEU A 531 2.88 7.29 -9.50
N THR A 532 3.91 7.87 -8.88
CA THR A 532 4.65 7.25 -7.79
C THR A 532 4.68 8.17 -6.57
N LEU A 533 4.21 7.70 -5.41
CA LEU A 533 4.34 8.36 -4.10
C LEU A 533 5.19 7.49 -3.17
N ILE A 534 6.27 8.04 -2.62
CA ILE A 534 7.18 7.34 -1.69
C ILE A 534 7.32 8.16 -0.40
N ALA A 535 6.93 7.58 0.74
CA ALA A 535 7.12 8.17 2.06
C ALA A 535 8.04 7.29 2.91
N GLY A 536 8.93 7.91 3.69
CA GLY A 536 9.70 7.22 4.71
C GLY A 536 8.80 6.63 5.81
N LYS A 537 7.77 7.37 6.23
CA LYS A 537 6.74 6.94 7.17
C LYS A 537 5.40 6.75 6.49
N GLY A 538 4.52 7.75 6.45
CA GLY A 538 3.12 7.58 6.03
C GLY A 538 2.72 8.31 4.74
N ILE A 539 1.70 7.77 4.06
CA ILE A 539 1.00 8.45 2.97
C ILE A 539 -0.46 8.65 3.39
N THR A 540 -0.93 9.89 3.40
CA THR A 540 -2.34 10.24 3.58
C THR A 540 -2.86 10.91 2.32
N ALA A 541 -3.97 10.42 1.77
CA ALA A 541 -4.60 11.01 0.59
C ALA A 541 -6.13 10.94 0.72
N ARG A 542 -6.69 11.87 1.49
CA ARG A 542 -8.14 12.08 1.68
C ARG A 542 -8.73 12.83 0.50
N GLU A 543 -9.91 12.47 0.01
CA GLU A 543 -10.62 13.23 -1.06
C GLU A 543 -9.73 13.45 -2.31
N THR A 544 -8.87 12.48 -2.63
CA THR A 544 -7.83 12.58 -3.64
C THR A 544 -8.19 11.78 -4.89
N GLY A 545 -7.96 12.35 -6.06
CA GLY A 545 -8.09 11.64 -7.34
C GLY A 545 -6.71 11.23 -7.85
N LEU A 546 -6.45 9.92 -8.00
CA LEU A 546 -5.18 9.38 -8.50
C LEU A 546 -5.42 8.69 -9.84
N THR A 547 -4.77 9.16 -10.92
CA THR A 547 -4.94 8.57 -12.26
C THR A 547 -3.61 8.33 -12.97
N GLY A 548 -3.48 7.17 -13.63
CA GLY A 548 -2.25 6.71 -14.27
C GLY A 548 -2.41 5.47 -15.15
N GLU A 549 -1.37 5.12 -15.90
CA GLU A 549 -1.21 3.77 -16.46
C GLU A 549 -0.71 2.81 -15.36
N ASN A 550 0.33 3.22 -14.64
CA ASN A 550 0.86 2.53 -13.48
C ASN A 550 0.83 3.50 -12.26
N ILE A 551 0.32 3.02 -11.13
CA ILE A 551 0.26 3.77 -9.86
C ILE A 551 1.02 2.95 -8.79
N GLU A 552 1.95 3.59 -8.10
CA GLU A 552 2.75 3.00 -7.01
C GLU A 552 2.73 3.91 -5.78
N LEU A 553 2.33 3.36 -4.63
CA LEU A 553 2.35 4.04 -3.33
C LEU A 553 3.20 3.22 -2.35
N LEU A 554 4.23 3.81 -1.73
CA LEU A 554 5.16 3.13 -0.84
C LEU A 554 5.38 3.92 0.46
N ALA A 555 5.00 3.34 1.59
CA ALA A 555 5.20 3.84 2.95
C ALA A 555 6.18 2.93 3.69
N ARG A 556 7.45 3.32 3.82
CA ARG A 556 8.56 2.43 4.24
C ARG A 556 8.49 1.99 5.71
N GLU A 557 8.06 2.87 6.61
CA GLU A 557 7.99 2.62 8.06
C GLU A 557 6.59 2.85 8.64
N GLY A 558 5.59 3.28 7.84
CA GLY A 558 4.27 3.67 8.34
C GLY A 558 3.09 3.13 7.53
N ASP A 559 2.01 3.91 7.56
CA ASP A 559 0.70 3.55 7.02
C ASP A 559 0.43 4.22 5.66
N ILE A 560 -0.38 3.57 4.83
CA ILE A 560 -1.07 4.24 3.71
C ILE A 560 -2.54 4.35 4.10
N ARG A 561 -3.06 5.58 4.21
CA ARG A 561 -4.45 5.85 4.58
C ARG A 561 -5.16 6.66 3.50
N LEU A 562 -6.19 6.05 2.92
CA LEU A 562 -7.11 6.65 1.97
C LEU A 562 -8.51 6.73 2.60
N PRO A 563 -8.76 7.64 3.57
CA PRO A 563 -10.06 7.74 4.22
C PRO A 563 -11.08 8.41 3.28
N MET A 564 -12.33 7.92 3.32
CA MET A 564 -13.46 8.61 2.68
C MET A 564 -13.60 10.07 3.15
N GLY A 565 -14.07 10.90 2.21
CA GLY A 565 -14.50 12.27 2.44
C GLY A 565 -16.01 12.40 2.58
N VAL A 566 -16.46 13.64 2.80
CA VAL A 566 -17.91 13.97 2.90
C VAL A 566 -18.48 14.40 1.55
N GLU A 567 -17.63 14.87 0.63
CA GLU A 567 -17.97 15.34 -0.71
C GLU A 567 -16.97 14.72 -1.72
N ASP A 568 -17.44 14.37 -2.92
CA ASP A 568 -16.70 13.67 -4.01
C ASP A 568 -15.85 12.46 -3.58
N SER A 569 -16.35 11.25 -3.86
CA SER A 569 -15.65 9.99 -3.59
C SER A 569 -14.23 9.96 -4.18
N ALA A 570 -13.23 9.77 -3.32
CA ALA A 570 -11.85 9.57 -3.74
C ALA A 570 -11.75 8.36 -4.69
N HIS A 571 -11.04 8.55 -5.81
CA HIS A 571 -11.09 7.66 -6.96
C HIS A 571 -9.69 7.35 -7.48
N ILE A 572 -9.40 6.06 -7.67
CA ILE A 572 -8.12 5.56 -8.16
C ILE A 572 -8.31 4.86 -9.52
N SER A 573 -7.65 5.39 -10.55
CA SER A 573 -7.72 4.89 -11.92
C SER A 573 -6.35 4.49 -12.44
N ALA A 574 -6.00 3.20 -12.31
CA ALA A 574 -4.78 2.62 -12.87
C ALA A 574 -5.13 1.74 -14.08
N ARG A 575 -4.71 2.12 -15.29
CA ARG A 575 -5.06 1.38 -16.53
C ARG A 575 -4.34 0.04 -16.67
N ASN A 576 -3.16 -0.10 -16.07
CA ASN A 576 -2.34 -1.31 -16.14
C ASN A 576 -2.01 -1.86 -14.74
N THR A 577 -1.25 -1.13 -13.92
CA THR A 577 -0.76 -1.64 -12.62
C THR A 577 -1.11 -0.71 -11.47
N LEU A 578 -1.65 -1.26 -10.38
CA LEU A 578 -1.76 -0.59 -9.08
C LEU A 578 -0.92 -1.35 -8.05
N GLN A 579 -0.01 -0.64 -7.37
CA GLN A 579 0.82 -1.17 -6.30
C GLN A 579 0.74 -0.29 -5.07
N MET A 580 0.50 -0.89 -3.90
CA MET A 580 0.44 -0.18 -2.62
C MET A 580 1.19 -1.01 -1.56
N PHE A 581 2.22 -0.44 -0.96
CA PHE A 581 3.10 -1.09 0.01
C PHE A 581 3.18 -0.26 1.30
N ALA A 582 2.56 -0.74 2.38
CA ALA A 582 2.64 -0.13 3.71
C ALA A 582 3.45 -1.01 4.68
N SER A 583 4.25 -0.41 5.56
CA SER A 583 4.97 -1.14 6.60
C SER A 583 4.05 -1.58 7.76
N HIS A 584 2.97 -0.84 7.98
CA HIS A 584 2.03 -1.08 9.07
C HIS A 584 0.61 -1.36 8.53
N ILE A 585 -0.22 -0.35 8.33
CA ILE A 585 -1.62 -0.47 7.93
C ILE A 585 -1.82 0.10 6.51
N LEU A 586 -2.56 -0.62 5.69
CA LEU A 586 -3.11 -0.16 4.42
C LEU A 586 -4.63 -0.04 4.57
N ASP A 587 -5.12 1.19 4.74
CA ASP A 587 -6.55 1.52 4.91
C ASP A 587 -7.10 2.14 3.63
N ILE A 588 -8.01 1.42 2.97
CA ILE A 588 -8.60 1.79 1.67
C ILE A 588 -10.14 1.78 1.70
N ARG A 589 -10.75 1.78 2.88
CA ARG A 589 -12.19 1.60 3.07
C ARG A 589 -13.01 2.66 2.33
N GLY A 590 -13.99 2.21 1.55
CA GLY A 590 -14.90 3.06 0.78
C GLY A 590 -14.30 3.79 -0.43
N ILE A 591 -13.06 3.48 -0.83
CA ILE A 591 -12.44 4.05 -2.04
C ILE A 591 -13.00 3.40 -3.32
N LEU A 592 -13.24 4.23 -4.34
CA LEU A 592 -13.59 3.75 -5.69
C LEU A 592 -12.32 3.45 -6.49
N PHE A 593 -12.28 2.27 -7.11
CA PHE A 593 -11.21 1.85 -8.01
C PHE A 593 -11.77 1.52 -9.39
N ASP A 594 -11.14 2.03 -10.45
CA ASP A 594 -11.35 1.51 -11.80
C ASP A 594 -10.63 0.16 -12.01
N LYS A 595 -11.01 -0.54 -13.08
CA LYS A 595 -10.44 -1.85 -13.42
C LYS A 595 -9.02 -1.73 -13.98
N ALA A 596 -8.03 -2.27 -13.27
CA ALA A 596 -6.63 -2.37 -13.72
C ALA A 596 -6.32 -3.73 -14.38
N ASN A 597 -5.12 -3.93 -14.93
CA ASN A 597 -4.66 -5.29 -15.32
C ASN A 597 -4.14 -6.07 -14.12
N HIS A 598 -3.32 -5.44 -13.29
CA HIS A 598 -2.66 -6.02 -12.13
C HIS A 598 -2.85 -5.10 -10.92
N MET A 599 -3.24 -5.66 -9.76
CA MET A 599 -3.34 -4.94 -8.51
C MET A 599 -2.64 -5.72 -7.39
N THR A 600 -1.73 -5.07 -6.68
CA THR A 600 -0.98 -5.66 -5.57
C THR A 600 -1.02 -4.72 -4.37
N LEU A 601 -1.65 -5.19 -3.30
CA LEU A 601 -1.82 -4.48 -2.03
C LEU A 601 -1.04 -5.25 -0.96
N ASN A 602 -0.12 -4.60 -0.26
CA ASN A 602 0.78 -5.24 0.69
C ASN A 602 0.92 -4.39 1.97
N ALA A 603 0.72 -5.00 3.13
CA ALA A 603 0.86 -4.36 4.43
C ALA A 603 1.68 -5.21 5.41
N GLY A 604 2.65 -4.62 6.11
CA GLY A 604 3.41 -5.35 7.13
C GLY A 604 2.56 -5.80 8.34
N HIS A 605 1.41 -5.16 8.60
CA HIS A 605 0.40 -5.65 9.55
C HIS A 605 -0.97 -5.91 8.92
N ASN A 606 -1.75 -4.87 8.60
CA ASN A 606 -3.18 -5.00 8.28
C ASN A 606 -3.53 -4.39 6.92
N ILE A 607 -4.40 -5.07 6.16
CA ILE A 607 -5.15 -4.48 5.05
C ILE A 607 -6.61 -4.33 5.48
N GLU A 608 -7.09 -3.09 5.55
CA GLU A 608 -8.50 -2.76 5.82
C GLU A 608 -9.19 -2.41 4.50
N ALA A 609 -9.88 -3.39 3.91
CA ALA A 609 -10.50 -3.35 2.59
C ALA A 609 -12.01 -3.70 2.66
N SER A 610 -12.70 -3.19 3.67
CA SER A 610 -14.16 -3.30 3.77
C SER A 610 -14.87 -2.27 2.87
N GLU A 611 -16.01 -2.65 2.31
CA GLU A 611 -16.86 -1.79 1.44
C GLU A 611 -16.14 -1.27 0.17
N VAL A 612 -15.17 -2.03 -0.36
CA VAL A 612 -14.43 -1.67 -1.60
C VAL A 612 -14.76 -2.57 -2.78
N LYS A 613 -14.54 -2.05 -4.00
CA LYS A 613 -14.58 -2.81 -5.24
C LYS A 613 -13.19 -2.89 -5.86
N LEU A 614 -12.57 -4.06 -5.84
CA LEU A 614 -11.26 -4.32 -6.43
C LEU A 614 -11.43 -5.27 -7.62
N ALA A 615 -11.37 -4.72 -8.84
CA ALA A 615 -11.44 -5.49 -10.08
C ALA A 615 -10.14 -5.40 -10.90
N ALA A 616 -9.53 -6.54 -11.20
CA ALA A 616 -8.41 -6.69 -12.12
C ALA A 616 -8.84 -7.39 -13.42
N ASN A 617 -8.13 -7.19 -14.53
CA ASN A 617 -8.24 -8.02 -15.74
C ASN A 617 -7.45 -9.33 -15.59
N LYS A 618 -6.31 -9.30 -14.89
CA LYS A 618 -5.44 -10.44 -14.66
C LYS A 618 -5.30 -10.75 -13.17
N ASN A 619 -4.34 -10.12 -12.48
CA ASN A 619 -3.99 -10.53 -11.11
C ASN A 619 -4.46 -9.51 -10.07
N LEU A 620 -5.12 -9.99 -9.01
CA LEU A 620 -5.43 -9.24 -7.80
C LEU A 620 -4.78 -9.94 -6.60
N THR A 621 -3.84 -9.27 -5.93
CA THR A 621 -3.05 -9.87 -4.84
C THR A 621 -3.10 -8.96 -3.61
N LEU A 622 -3.55 -9.49 -2.47
CA LEU A 622 -3.52 -8.84 -1.16
C LEU A 622 -2.59 -9.63 -0.23
N ILE A 623 -1.62 -8.97 0.40
CA ILE A 623 -0.65 -9.59 1.31
C ILE A 623 -0.62 -8.80 2.63
N ALA A 624 -0.81 -9.47 3.76
CA ALA A 624 -0.66 -8.83 5.07
C ALA A 624 0.20 -9.65 6.04
N GLY A 625 0.83 -9.00 7.02
CA GLY A 625 1.50 -9.70 8.12
C GLY A 625 0.51 -10.37 9.08
N LYS A 626 -0.49 -9.60 9.53
CA LYS A 626 -1.39 -9.94 10.64
C LYS A 626 -2.85 -10.14 10.25
N ALA A 627 -3.42 -9.28 9.39
CA ALA A 627 -4.85 -9.39 9.05
C ALA A 627 -5.21 -8.83 7.66
N ILE A 628 -6.19 -9.47 7.00
CA ILE A 628 -6.95 -8.89 5.89
C ILE A 628 -8.43 -8.87 6.30
N THR A 629 -9.02 -7.67 6.35
CA THR A 629 -10.44 -7.45 6.60
C THR A 629 -11.11 -7.02 5.29
N ALA A 630 -12.01 -7.83 4.73
CA ALA A 630 -12.65 -7.55 3.44
C ALA A 630 -14.17 -7.76 3.46
N GLY A 631 -14.83 -7.27 4.52
CA GLY A 631 -16.29 -7.33 4.65
C GLY A 631 -16.99 -6.51 3.56
N GLN A 632 -18.04 -7.06 2.96
CA GLN A 632 -18.81 -6.43 1.86
C GLN A 632 -17.98 -6.07 0.60
N ALA A 633 -16.77 -6.60 0.44
CA ALA A 633 -15.91 -6.30 -0.71
C ALA A 633 -16.34 -7.06 -2.00
N GLU A 634 -16.17 -6.41 -3.16
CA GLU A 634 -16.25 -7.05 -4.48
C GLU A 634 -14.84 -7.27 -5.04
N LEU A 635 -14.36 -8.52 -5.02
CA LEU A 635 -13.00 -8.90 -5.44
C LEU A 635 -13.05 -9.70 -6.75
N LYS A 636 -12.44 -9.19 -7.83
CA LYS A 636 -12.51 -9.79 -9.17
C LYS A 636 -11.16 -9.83 -9.89
N GLY A 637 -10.87 -10.93 -10.59
CA GLY A 637 -9.68 -11.08 -11.44
C GLY A 637 -9.72 -12.32 -12.33
N GLU A 638 -8.65 -12.55 -13.10
CA GLU A 638 -8.32 -13.87 -13.66
C GLU A 638 -7.71 -14.75 -12.56
N ASN A 639 -6.74 -14.20 -11.82
CA ASN A 639 -6.15 -14.80 -10.63
C ASN A 639 -6.36 -13.86 -9.43
N VAL A 640 -6.80 -14.40 -8.30
CA VAL A 640 -7.05 -13.64 -7.07
C VAL A 640 -6.33 -14.34 -5.91
N GLU A 641 -5.46 -13.63 -5.20
CA GLU A 641 -4.67 -14.16 -4.09
C GLU A 641 -4.82 -13.28 -2.84
N LEU A 642 -5.16 -13.88 -1.69
CA LEU A 642 -5.16 -13.25 -0.38
C LEU A 642 -4.23 -14.04 0.55
N LEU A 643 -3.17 -13.41 1.07
CA LEU A 643 -2.13 -14.07 1.86
C LEU A 643 -1.89 -13.33 3.17
N VAL A 644 -2.03 -14.01 4.31
CA VAL A 644 -1.64 -13.50 5.64
C VAL A 644 -0.57 -14.39 6.25
N ARG A 645 0.49 -13.79 6.79
CA ARG A 645 1.68 -14.53 7.26
C ARG A 645 1.53 -15.12 8.66
N GLU A 646 0.97 -14.37 9.61
CA GLU A 646 0.99 -14.73 11.04
C GLU A 646 -0.41 -14.78 11.68
N GLY A 647 -1.41 -14.10 11.12
CA GLY A 647 -2.77 -14.03 11.66
C GLY A 647 -3.86 -14.43 10.67
N ASP A 648 -5.00 -13.74 10.74
CA ASP A 648 -6.28 -14.23 10.23
C ASP A 648 -6.72 -13.53 8.92
N ILE A 649 -7.60 -14.19 8.17
CA ILE A 649 -8.33 -13.56 7.06
C ILE A 649 -9.83 -13.60 7.37
N GLN A 650 -10.45 -12.41 7.40
CA GLN A 650 -11.86 -12.22 7.73
C GLN A 650 -12.63 -11.69 6.52
N LEU A 651 -13.45 -12.58 5.93
CA LEU A 651 -14.28 -12.26 4.75
C LEU A 651 -15.77 -12.17 5.11
N GLY A 652 -16.23 -12.96 6.08
CA GLY A 652 -17.61 -12.97 6.55
C GLY A 652 -17.79 -12.37 7.95
N TRP A 653 -19.04 -12.08 8.31
CA TRP A 653 -19.47 -11.79 9.68
C TRP A 653 -20.48 -12.86 10.11
N ARG A 654 -20.42 -13.34 11.36
CA ARG A 654 -21.37 -14.33 11.92
C ARG A 654 -22.80 -13.78 12.19
N GLN A 655 -23.26 -12.78 11.44
CA GLN A 655 -24.63 -12.24 11.54
C GLN A 655 -25.44 -12.52 10.27
N PRO A 656 -26.71 -13.01 10.37
CA PRO A 656 -27.48 -13.47 9.21
C PRO A 656 -27.85 -12.42 8.15
N GLU A 657 -27.71 -11.12 8.43
CA GLU A 657 -28.29 -10.03 7.61
C GLU A 657 -27.26 -9.14 6.89
N SER A 658 -25.95 -9.41 6.99
CA SER A 658 -24.93 -8.61 6.28
C SER A 658 -24.65 -9.13 4.86
N LEU A 659 -24.45 -8.22 3.90
CA LEU A 659 -24.04 -8.57 2.54
C LEU A 659 -22.69 -9.31 2.56
N LEU A 660 -22.66 -10.52 2.00
CA LEU A 660 -21.42 -11.31 1.88
C LEU A 660 -20.53 -10.75 0.76
N PRO A 661 -19.19 -10.85 0.88
CA PRO A 661 -18.29 -10.40 -0.18
C PRO A 661 -18.49 -11.21 -1.45
N THR A 662 -18.39 -10.54 -2.60
CA THR A 662 -18.50 -11.20 -3.92
C THR A 662 -17.11 -11.41 -4.49
N ILE A 663 -16.64 -12.66 -4.46
CA ILE A 663 -15.32 -13.05 -4.98
C ILE A 663 -15.48 -13.86 -6.28
N SER A 664 -14.72 -13.49 -7.31
CA SER A 664 -14.69 -14.16 -8.62
C SER A 664 -13.27 -14.16 -9.20
N ALA A 665 -12.77 -15.33 -9.59
CA ALA A 665 -11.43 -15.45 -10.18
C ALA A 665 -11.46 -16.43 -11.36
N ASP A 666 -11.44 -15.95 -12.61
CA ASP A 666 -11.76 -16.79 -13.77
C ASP A 666 -10.84 -18.02 -13.94
N ASN A 667 -9.60 -17.98 -13.43
CA ASN A 667 -8.64 -19.07 -13.42
C ASN A 667 -8.34 -19.59 -11.99
N HIS A 668 -7.70 -18.82 -11.11
CA HIS A 668 -7.28 -19.31 -9.78
C HIS A 668 -7.66 -18.37 -8.64
N LEU A 669 -8.26 -18.90 -7.57
CA LEU A 669 -8.48 -18.21 -6.31
C LEU A 669 -7.68 -18.90 -5.19
N ARG A 670 -6.73 -18.18 -4.60
CA ARG A 670 -5.92 -18.61 -3.46
C ARG A 670 -6.20 -17.75 -2.23
N ILE A 671 -6.47 -18.37 -1.09
CA ILE A 671 -6.61 -17.67 0.20
C ILE A 671 -5.82 -18.44 1.25
N SER A 672 -4.88 -17.80 1.93
CA SER A 672 -3.96 -18.46 2.89
C SER A 672 -3.80 -17.61 4.14
N ALA A 673 -4.34 -18.05 5.27
CA ALA A 673 -4.16 -17.40 6.57
C ALA A 673 -3.04 -18.07 7.38
N GLY A 674 -2.27 -17.26 8.13
CA GLY A 674 -1.20 -17.76 9.00
C GLY A 674 -1.75 -18.45 10.25
N ARG A 675 -2.94 -18.05 10.70
CA ARG A 675 -3.68 -18.66 11.80
C ARG A 675 -5.05 -19.13 11.33
N ASP A 676 -6.11 -18.33 11.42
CA ASP A 676 -7.47 -18.78 11.10
C ASP A 676 -8.03 -18.19 9.80
N LEU A 677 -8.78 -18.99 9.04
CA LEU A 677 -9.48 -18.58 7.83
C LEU A 677 -10.99 -18.80 7.97
N ASP A 678 -11.76 -17.72 7.99
CA ASP A 678 -13.23 -17.76 8.05
C ASP A 678 -13.85 -17.52 6.65
N LEU A 679 -14.48 -18.57 6.11
CA LEU A 679 -15.24 -18.60 4.87
C LEU A 679 -16.75 -18.82 5.11
N ALA A 680 -17.24 -18.56 6.32
CA ALA A 680 -18.63 -18.80 6.69
C ALA A 680 -19.61 -18.07 5.74
N GLY A 681 -20.55 -18.83 5.18
CA GLY A 681 -21.59 -18.34 4.26
C GLY A 681 -21.11 -17.97 2.85
N ILE A 682 -19.80 -17.97 2.56
CA ILE A 682 -19.28 -17.47 1.27
C ILE A 682 -19.87 -18.22 0.07
N ARG A 683 -20.22 -17.48 -0.99
CA ARG A 683 -20.71 -18.02 -2.26
C ARG A 683 -19.84 -17.51 -3.40
N LEU A 684 -18.99 -18.38 -3.94
CA LEU A 684 -18.09 -18.04 -5.03
C LEU A 684 -18.83 -18.06 -6.38
N ALA A 685 -18.62 -17.02 -7.19
CA ALA A 685 -19.36 -16.85 -8.44
C ALA A 685 -18.78 -17.69 -9.59
N LYS A 686 -17.45 -17.68 -9.76
CA LYS A 686 -16.70 -18.45 -10.77
C LYS A 686 -15.26 -18.68 -10.32
N SER A 687 -14.74 -19.90 -10.53
CA SER A 687 -13.31 -20.15 -10.70
C SER A 687 -13.00 -21.48 -11.39
N ARG A 688 -11.77 -21.65 -11.89
CA ARG A 688 -11.27 -22.93 -12.39
C ARG A 688 -10.53 -23.70 -11.28
N HIS A 689 -9.73 -23.05 -10.45
CA HIS A 689 -8.99 -23.71 -9.37
C HIS A 689 -9.15 -22.92 -8.06
N LEU A 690 -9.46 -23.62 -6.95
CA LEU A 690 -9.56 -23.03 -5.61
C LEU A 690 -8.48 -23.61 -4.69
N THR A 691 -7.86 -22.77 -3.86
CA THR A 691 -6.86 -23.22 -2.87
C THR A 691 -6.99 -22.40 -1.60
N PHE A 692 -7.53 -23.01 -0.54
CA PHE A 692 -7.71 -22.37 0.77
C PHE A 692 -6.84 -23.04 1.83
N SER A 693 -6.17 -22.23 2.65
CA SER A 693 -5.22 -22.69 3.65
C SER A 693 -5.32 -21.87 4.94
N ALA A 694 -5.24 -22.53 6.09
CA ALA A 694 -5.10 -21.92 7.40
C ALA A 694 -3.99 -22.63 8.19
N GLY A 695 -3.11 -21.87 8.85
CA GLY A 695 -2.10 -22.43 9.75
C GLY A 695 -2.69 -23.09 11.00
N ARG A 696 -3.95 -22.77 11.34
CA ARG A 696 -4.71 -23.36 12.45
C ARG A 696 -6.08 -23.86 11.99
N HIS A 697 -7.17 -23.09 12.12
CA HIS A 697 -8.52 -23.56 11.77
C HIS A 697 -9.02 -22.95 10.45
N LEU A 698 -9.69 -23.75 9.62
CA LEU A 698 -10.41 -23.31 8.42
C LEU A 698 -11.90 -23.58 8.60
N ASP A 699 -12.70 -22.51 8.78
CA ASP A 699 -14.15 -22.58 8.91
C ASP A 699 -14.81 -22.30 7.56
N ALA A 700 -15.48 -23.30 6.98
CA ALA A 700 -16.23 -23.19 5.73
C ALA A 700 -17.74 -23.45 5.93
N TYR A 701 -18.25 -23.15 7.13
CA TYR A 701 -19.66 -23.30 7.50
C TYR A 701 -20.63 -22.71 6.46
N GLN A 702 -21.58 -23.53 5.98
CA GLN A 702 -22.57 -23.16 4.94
C GLN A 702 -22.00 -22.60 3.61
N SER A 703 -20.71 -22.75 3.35
CA SER A 703 -20.08 -22.23 2.12
C SER A 703 -20.54 -22.95 0.85
N HIS A 704 -20.48 -22.23 -0.27
CA HIS A 704 -20.76 -22.72 -1.62
C HIS A 704 -19.51 -22.53 -2.50
N LEU A 705 -18.71 -23.59 -2.62
CA LEU A 705 -17.41 -23.60 -3.29
C LEU A 705 -17.52 -24.41 -4.60
N ASN A 706 -17.49 -23.73 -5.75
CA ASN A 706 -17.61 -24.36 -7.06
C ASN A 706 -16.37 -24.03 -7.93
N ALA A 707 -15.79 -25.04 -8.56
CA ALA A 707 -14.63 -24.92 -9.44
C ALA A 707 -14.74 -25.79 -10.70
N ALA A 708 -14.31 -25.29 -11.86
CA ALA A 708 -14.28 -26.08 -13.09
C ALA A 708 -13.14 -27.12 -13.16
N GLY A 709 -12.11 -26.94 -12.33
CA GLY A 709 -10.94 -27.81 -12.15
C GLY A 709 -10.86 -28.29 -10.70
N ASN A 710 -9.81 -27.92 -9.97
CA ASN A 710 -9.51 -28.48 -8.63
C ASN A 710 -9.98 -27.59 -7.47
N ILE A 711 -10.26 -28.21 -6.32
CA ILE A 711 -10.44 -27.54 -5.01
C ILE A 711 -9.50 -28.18 -3.98
N HIS A 712 -8.67 -27.37 -3.33
CA HIS A 712 -7.82 -27.82 -2.23
C HIS A 712 -8.11 -27.01 -0.95
N LEU A 713 -8.44 -27.67 0.16
CA LEU A 713 -8.65 -27.07 1.48
C LEU A 713 -7.65 -27.66 2.48
N PHE A 714 -6.89 -26.81 3.17
CA PHE A 714 -5.83 -27.20 4.09
C PHE A 714 -5.96 -26.48 5.44
N ALA A 715 -5.93 -27.21 6.55
CA ALA A 715 -5.89 -26.66 7.91
C ALA A 715 -4.74 -27.28 8.70
N GLY A 716 -3.96 -26.46 9.43
CA GLY A 716 -2.89 -26.96 10.32
C GLY A 716 -3.41 -27.64 11.59
N GLN A 717 -4.65 -27.35 11.98
CA GLN A 717 -5.42 -28.08 13.00
C GLN A 717 -6.72 -28.58 12.34
N ASP A 718 -7.82 -27.84 12.45
CA ASP A 718 -9.16 -28.36 12.13
C ASP A 718 -9.78 -27.75 10.87
N LEU A 719 -10.45 -28.60 10.10
CA LEU A 719 -11.18 -28.26 8.89
C LEU A 719 -12.69 -28.46 9.10
N VAL A 720 -13.43 -27.36 9.22
CA VAL A 720 -14.86 -27.35 9.57
C VAL A 720 -15.70 -27.11 8.31
N LEU A 721 -16.36 -28.16 7.81
CA LEU A 721 -17.08 -28.16 6.53
C LEU A 721 -18.60 -28.28 6.68
N GLN A 722 -19.12 -27.89 7.84
CA GLN A 722 -20.50 -28.20 8.23
C GLN A 722 -21.52 -27.54 7.29
N ARG A 723 -22.35 -28.36 6.62
CA ARG A 723 -23.31 -27.93 5.58
C ARG A 723 -22.66 -27.26 4.35
N ALA A 724 -21.35 -27.42 4.14
CA ALA A 724 -20.68 -26.91 2.96
C ALA A 724 -21.13 -27.68 1.70
N ARG A 725 -21.15 -26.98 0.57
CA ARG A 725 -21.35 -27.56 -0.76
C ARG A 725 -20.12 -27.28 -1.60
N ILE A 726 -19.35 -28.34 -1.86
CA ILE A 726 -18.07 -28.31 -2.56
C ILE A 726 -18.23 -29.10 -3.87
N SER A 727 -17.95 -28.47 -5.00
CA SER A 727 -18.08 -29.10 -6.32
C SER A 727 -16.91 -28.73 -7.23
N ALA A 728 -16.12 -29.72 -7.63
CA ALA A 728 -14.96 -29.56 -8.48
C ALA A 728 -15.11 -30.38 -9.77
N GLY A 729 -14.82 -29.79 -10.93
CA GLY A 729 -14.84 -30.49 -12.22
C GLY A 729 -13.69 -31.49 -12.41
N GLN A 730 -12.65 -31.41 -11.57
CA GLN A 730 -11.51 -32.34 -11.51
C GLN A 730 -11.35 -32.82 -10.05
N GLN A 731 -10.23 -32.52 -9.37
CA GLN A 731 -9.89 -33.09 -8.06
C GLN A 731 -10.45 -32.26 -6.88
N VAL A 732 -10.81 -32.94 -5.78
CA VAL A 732 -10.96 -32.31 -4.45
C VAL A 732 -9.94 -32.90 -3.48
N THR A 733 -9.20 -32.05 -2.76
CA THR A 733 -8.28 -32.45 -1.69
C THR A 733 -8.61 -31.70 -0.40
N LEU A 734 -8.77 -32.42 0.70
CA LEU A 734 -9.03 -31.90 2.03
C LEU A 734 -7.97 -32.43 2.98
N SER A 735 -7.23 -31.56 3.67
CA SER A 735 -6.28 -31.98 4.70
C SER A 735 -6.42 -31.18 5.99
N ALA A 736 -6.40 -31.87 7.12
CA ALA A 736 -6.34 -31.31 8.46
C ALA A 736 -5.15 -31.89 9.23
N GLY A 737 -4.46 -31.09 10.03
CA GLY A 737 -3.43 -31.58 10.95
C GLY A 737 -4.01 -32.30 12.17
N HIS A 738 -5.25 -31.96 12.53
CA HIS A 738 -6.06 -32.60 13.55
C HIS A 738 -7.35 -33.12 12.89
N ASP A 739 -8.51 -32.45 13.00
CA ASP A 739 -9.79 -33.06 12.62
C ASP A 739 -10.42 -32.51 11.32
N ILE A 740 -11.14 -33.37 10.56
CA ILE A 740 -12.08 -32.95 9.51
C ILE A 740 -13.52 -33.18 10.00
N ASN A 741 -14.24 -32.10 10.25
CA ASN A 741 -15.62 -32.15 10.74
C ASN A 741 -16.63 -31.73 9.65
N MET A 742 -17.31 -32.72 9.08
CA MET A 742 -18.39 -32.57 8.10
C MET A 742 -19.79 -32.76 8.71
N SER A 743 -19.90 -32.82 10.04
CA SER A 743 -21.16 -33.01 10.76
C SER A 743 -22.01 -31.74 10.80
N ARG A 744 -23.32 -31.87 11.06
CA ARG A 744 -24.13 -30.71 11.46
C ARG A 744 -23.72 -30.24 12.87
N PRO A 745 -23.67 -28.92 13.17
CA PRO A 745 -23.37 -28.45 14.52
C PRO A 745 -24.44 -28.92 15.51
N ASN A 746 -24.00 -29.39 16.67
CA ASN A 746 -24.86 -29.96 17.70
C ASN A 746 -25.42 -28.87 18.63
N THR A 747 -26.16 -27.91 18.09
CA THR A 747 -26.78 -26.86 18.89
C THR A 747 -27.94 -27.44 19.71
N GLN A 748 -27.79 -27.44 21.04
CA GLN A 748 -28.80 -27.92 22.01
C GLN A 748 -30.18 -27.22 21.95
N GLN A 749 -30.36 -26.25 21.04
CA GLN A 749 -31.59 -25.48 20.84
C GLN A 749 -32.23 -25.68 19.45
N ALA A 750 -31.52 -26.25 18.47
CA ALA A 750 -32.13 -26.60 17.20
C ALA A 750 -32.86 -27.94 17.35
N SER A 751 -34.12 -27.89 17.78
CA SER A 751 -34.98 -29.07 17.89
C SER A 751 -34.99 -29.89 16.60
N ASP A 752 -35.18 -31.21 16.71
CA ASP A 752 -35.14 -32.20 15.62
C ASP A 752 -36.18 -31.99 14.48
N SER A 753 -36.88 -30.85 14.43
CA SER A 753 -38.09 -30.55 13.63
C SER A 753 -37.83 -29.83 12.29
N LEU A 754 -38.71 -30.00 11.28
CA LEU A 754 -38.65 -29.30 9.97
C LEU A 754 -38.92 -27.80 10.04
N PHE A 755 -39.26 -27.25 11.21
CA PHE A 755 -39.67 -25.86 11.37
C PHE A 755 -38.61 -24.83 10.92
N TYR A 756 -37.31 -25.15 11.01
CA TYR A 756 -36.22 -24.30 10.50
C TYR A 756 -36.04 -24.31 8.96
N LEU A 757 -36.82 -25.07 8.20
CA LEU A 757 -36.82 -24.97 6.73
C LEU A 757 -37.76 -23.88 6.18
N SER A 758 -38.62 -23.31 7.03
CA SER A 758 -39.51 -22.19 6.65
C SER A 758 -38.72 -20.96 6.18
N GLU A 759 -37.58 -20.66 6.79
CA GLU A 759 -36.65 -19.59 6.42
C GLU A 759 -35.95 -19.82 5.07
N LEU A 760 -35.83 -21.07 4.61
CA LEU A 760 -35.02 -21.45 3.44
C LEU A 760 -35.83 -21.68 2.16
N TYR A 761 -37.12 -21.99 2.27
CA TYR A 761 -37.97 -22.32 1.11
C TYR A 761 -39.32 -21.58 1.06
N GLY A 762 -39.71 -20.86 2.12
CA GLY A 762 -41.03 -20.24 2.25
C GLY A 762 -42.13 -21.24 2.60
N PHE A 763 -43.13 -20.79 3.38
CA PHE A 763 -44.19 -21.65 3.92
C PHE A 763 -44.96 -22.43 2.83
N ASP A 764 -45.20 -21.82 1.66
CA ASP A 764 -45.99 -22.44 0.58
C ASP A 764 -45.31 -23.67 -0.05
N LYS A 765 -43.97 -23.67 -0.16
CA LYS A 765 -43.23 -24.87 -0.63
C LYS A 765 -43.22 -25.97 0.41
N LEU A 766 -43.22 -25.63 1.71
CA LEU A 766 -43.31 -26.61 2.79
C LEU A 766 -44.68 -27.34 2.76
N LEU A 767 -45.75 -26.61 2.46
CA LEU A 767 -47.09 -27.16 2.31
C LEU A 767 -47.20 -28.06 1.06
N ALA A 768 -46.57 -27.70 -0.05
CA ALA A 768 -46.48 -28.54 -1.24
C ALA A 768 -45.61 -29.80 -1.05
N LEU A 769 -44.61 -29.78 -0.15
CA LEU A 769 -43.87 -30.98 0.23
C LEU A 769 -44.74 -31.98 1.02
N LYS A 770 -45.73 -31.49 1.78
CA LYS A 770 -46.60 -32.30 2.65
C LYS A 770 -47.36 -33.40 1.89
N GLU A 771 -47.75 -33.15 0.64
CA GLU A 771 -48.48 -34.10 -0.20
C GLU A 771 -47.59 -35.14 -0.92
N ARG A 772 -46.26 -35.02 -0.82
CA ARG A 772 -45.28 -35.88 -1.51
C ARG A 772 -44.38 -36.70 -0.57
N LEU A 773 -44.77 -36.84 0.70
CA LEU A 773 -43.98 -37.45 1.78
C LEU A 773 -43.90 -38.99 1.72
N THR A 774 -43.27 -39.54 0.67
CA THR A 774 -42.75 -40.92 0.67
C THR A 774 -41.28 -41.05 0.27
N SER A 775 -40.66 -40.02 -0.33
CA SER A 775 -39.24 -40.06 -0.71
C SER A 775 -38.60 -38.67 -0.88
N VAL A 776 -38.38 -37.93 0.21
CA VAL A 776 -37.49 -36.74 0.19
C VAL A 776 -36.09 -37.19 0.59
N ASP A 777 -35.10 -37.03 -0.29
CA ASP A 777 -33.69 -37.31 0.03
C ASP A 777 -33.14 -36.20 0.93
N LEU A 778 -33.29 -36.39 2.25
CA LEU A 778 -32.81 -35.46 3.27
C LEU A 778 -31.27 -35.42 3.37
N SER A 779 -30.51 -36.22 2.58
CA SER A 779 -29.05 -36.06 2.49
C SER A 779 -28.63 -34.71 1.92
N GLU A 780 -29.53 -33.98 1.22
CA GLU A 780 -29.27 -32.61 0.76
C GLU A 780 -28.99 -31.59 1.88
N LEU A 781 -29.33 -31.92 3.14
CA LEU A 781 -29.13 -31.08 4.32
C LEU A 781 -27.74 -31.25 4.97
N GLY A 782 -26.99 -32.28 4.59
CA GLY A 782 -25.64 -32.55 5.06
C GLY A 782 -24.57 -31.84 4.22
N THR A 783 -23.30 -32.12 4.54
CA THR A 783 -22.15 -31.65 3.76
C THR A 783 -22.07 -32.45 2.46
N GLN A 784 -21.97 -31.75 1.32
CA GLN A 784 -21.92 -32.35 -0.02
C GLN A 784 -20.60 -32.04 -0.70
N ILE A 785 -19.88 -33.06 -1.14
CA ILE A 785 -18.58 -32.94 -1.80
C ILE A 785 -18.56 -33.78 -3.06
N THR A 786 -18.45 -33.11 -4.21
CA THR A 786 -18.40 -33.74 -5.54
C THR A 786 -17.09 -33.41 -6.23
N ALA A 787 -16.40 -34.44 -6.72
CA ALA A 787 -15.24 -34.35 -7.60
C ALA A 787 -15.55 -34.96 -8.97
N GLY A 788 -14.96 -34.38 -10.02
CA GLY A 788 -14.88 -34.99 -11.34
C GLY A 788 -13.99 -36.23 -11.27
N ASP A 789 -12.72 -35.98 -10.96
CA ASP A 789 -11.66 -36.98 -10.85
C ASP A 789 -11.55 -37.46 -9.39
N ASP A 790 -10.37 -37.40 -8.77
CA ASP A 790 -10.16 -37.94 -7.42
C ASP A 790 -10.71 -37.03 -6.30
N LEU A 791 -11.25 -37.67 -5.25
CA LEU A 791 -11.62 -37.03 -3.97
C LEU A 791 -10.72 -37.59 -2.87
N GLN A 792 -9.94 -36.73 -2.21
CA GLN A 792 -8.96 -37.11 -1.20
C GLN A 792 -9.19 -36.35 0.11
N LEU A 793 -9.31 -37.07 1.22
CA LEU A 793 -9.46 -36.54 2.59
C LEU A 793 -8.33 -37.11 3.47
N SER A 794 -7.63 -36.27 4.23
CA SER A 794 -6.61 -36.71 5.19
C SER A 794 -6.65 -35.91 6.49
N ALA A 795 -6.63 -36.58 7.64
CA ALA A 795 -6.64 -35.95 8.96
C ALA A 795 -5.58 -36.59 9.87
N GLY A 796 -4.93 -35.82 10.74
CA GLY A 796 -4.04 -36.36 11.78
C GLY A 796 -4.81 -36.94 12.98
N GLY A 797 -6.03 -36.45 13.21
CA GLY A 797 -7.01 -36.98 14.15
C GLY A 797 -8.18 -37.63 13.41
N ASP A 798 -9.39 -37.17 13.72
CA ASP A 798 -10.65 -37.80 13.31
C ASP A 798 -11.20 -37.24 11.98
N ILE A 799 -11.92 -38.09 11.24
CA ILE A 799 -12.76 -37.67 10.10
C ILE A 799 -14.20 -38.04 10.40
N VAL A 800 -15.04 -37.03 10.67
CA VAL A 800 -16.42 -37.21 11.14
C VAL A 800 -17.43 -36.68 10.12
N GLY A 801 -18.09 -37.58 9.41
CA GLY A 801 -19.09 -37.32 8.37
C GLY A 801 -20.50 -37.78 8.73
N LYS A 802 -21.22 -37.01 9.55
CA LYS A 802 -22.65 -37.24 9.85
C LYS A 802 -23.52 -36.64 8.74
N MET A 803 -24.33 -37.47 8.07
CA MET A 803 -25.05 -37.13 6.81
C MET A 803 -24.16 -36.65 5.65
N ALA A 804 -22.85 -36.88 5.71
CA ALA A 804 -21.94 -36.41 4.66
C ALA A 804 -22.11 -37.24 3.37
N ARG A 805 -22.12 -36.56 2.22
CA ARG A 805 -22.17 -37.16 0.89
C ARG A 805 -20.90 -36.82 0.11
N LEU A 806 -20.07 -37.83 -0.10
CA LEU A 806 -18.81 -37.77 -0.83
C LEU A 806 -18.99 -38.50 -2.16
N THR A 807 -18.66 -37.87 -3.29
CA THR A 807 -18.82 -38.47 -4.62
C THR A 807 -17.68 -38.08 -5.55
N SER A 808 -17.02 -39.07 -6.14
CA SER A 808 -16.19 -38.94 -7.33
C SER A 808 -16.96 -39.50 -8.53
N THR A 809 -17.02 -38.77 -9.63
CA THR A 809 -17.83 -39.14 -10.81
C THR A 809 -17.05 -39.90 -11.89
N GLN A 810 -15.71 -39.78 -11.91
CA GLN A 810 -14.83 -40.43 -12.89
C GLN A 810 -13.58 -41.06 -12.25
N GLY A 811 -13.19 -40.64 -11.03
CA GLY A 811 -11.95 -41.06 -10.35
C GLY A 811 -12.17 -41.88 -9.08
N ASN A 812 -11.20 -41.81 -8.18
CA ASN A 812 -11.13 -42.54 -6.92
C ASN A 812 -11.66 -41.70 -5.75
N VAL A 813 -12.01 -42.36 -4.64
CA VAL A 813 -12.18 -41.69 -3.34
C VAL A 813 -11.19 -42.29 -2.35
N SER A 814 -10.39 -41.45 -1.70
CA SER A 814 -9.42 -41.86 -0.67
C SER A 814 -9.66 -41.05 0.61
N VAL A 815 -9.83 -41.73 1.75
CA VAL A 815 -10.02 -41.09 3.05
C VAL A 815 -9.07 -41.71 4.07
N ASN A 816 -8.28 -40.90 4.76
CA ASN A 816 -7.24 -41.34 5.69
C ASN A 816 -7.34 -40.57 7.03
N ALA A 817 -7.70 -41.27 8.11
CA ALA A 817 -7.76 -40.70 9.47
C ALA A 817 -6.60 -41.22 10.33
N GLY A 818 -5.89 -40.32 11.01
CA GLY A 818 -4.84 -40.66 11.97
C GLY A 818 -5.39 -41.16 13.32
N GLN A 819 -6.68 -40.97 13.58
CA GLN A 819 -7.45 -41.63 14.63
C GLN A 819 -8.70 -42.30 14.03
N ASP A 820 -9.91 -41.85 14.34
CA ASP A 820 -11.15 -42.53 13.97
C ASP A 820 -11.80 -42.00 12.69
N LEU A 821 -12.36 -42.90 11.91
CA LEU A 821 -13.12 -42.61 10.69
C LEU A 821 -14.60 -42.91 10.92
N ILE A 822 -15.43 -41.88 11.05
CA ILE A 822 -16.82 -42.00 11.53
C ILE A 822 -17.81 -41.44 10.50
N PHE A 823 -18.56 -42.32 9.81
CA PHE A 823 -19.61 -41.92 8.86
C PHE A 823 -20.97 -42.53 9.22
N SER A 824 -21.92 -41.71 9.67
CA SER A 824 -23.24 -42.19 10.08
C SER A 824 -24.41 -41.44 9.47
N ALA A 825 -25.46 -42.20 9.15
CA ALA A 825 -26.81 -41.66 9.02
C ALA A 825 -27.23 -40.95 10.31
N GLN A 826 -27.99 -39.86 10.17
CA GLN A 826 -28.52 -39.10 11.30
C GLN A 826 -30.05 -39.22 11.35
N LYS A 827 -30.55 -39.39 12.57
CA LYS A 827 -31.98 -39.43 12.90
C LYS A 827 -32.59 -38.04 12.76
N TYR A 828 -33.84 -37.98 12.32
CA TYR A 828 -34.54 -36.74 12.06
C TYR A 828 -36.05 -36.85 12.32
N SER A 829 -36.71 -35.80 12.83
CA SER A 829 -38.15 -35.81 13.19
C SER A 829 -38.93 -34.79 12.35
N PRO A 830 -39.88 -35.18 11.49
CA PRO A 830 -40.57 -34.22 10.62
C PRO A 830 -41.26 -33.08 11.41
N MET A 831 -42.08 -33.40 12.41
CA MET A 831 -42.85 -32.46 13.22
C MET A 831 -43.00 -32.96 14.66
N ASN A 832 -43.45 -32.08 15.55
CA ASN A 832 -43.76 -32.38 16.95
C ASN A 832 -45.30 -32.51 17.13
N ASP A 833 -45.87 -33.53 16.51
CA ASP A 833 -47.27 -33.94 16.65
C ASP A 833 -47.34 -35.37 17.24
N GLY A 834 -48.52 -35.86 17.63
CA GLY A 834 -48.70 -37.10 18.40
C GLY A 834 -48.16 -38.38 17.75
N ASP A 835 -48.04 -38.41 16.42
CA ASP A 835 -47.48 -39.52 15.66
C ASP A 835 -45.95 -39.37 15.49
N LYS A 836 -45.20 -40.34 16.03
CA LYS A 836 -43.73 -40.33 16.02
C LYS A 836 -43.18 -40.94 14.73
N HIS A 837 -42.81 -40.07 13.79
CA HIS A 837 -42.03 -40.43 12.62
C HIS A 837 -40.56 -40.06 12.84
N TYR A 838 -39.64 -41.03 12.79
CA TYR A 838 -38.20 -40.76 12.77
C TYR A 838 -37.57 -41.22 11.47
N LEU A 839 -37.42 -40.29 10.54
CA LEU A 839 -36.74 -40.52 9.26
C LEU A 839 -35.21 -40.49 9.47
N TYR A 840 -34.48 -41.18 8.60
CA TYR A 840 -33.02 -41.19 8.61
C TYR A 840 -32.47 -40.66 7.29
N ALA A 841 -31.59 -39.67 7.38
CA ALA A 841 -30.80 -39.22 6.24
C ALA A 841 -29.48 -39.99 6.23
N THR A 842 -29.27 -40.80 5.18
CA THR A 842 -28.09 -41.66 5.05
C THR A 842 -26.89 -40.86 4.53
N GLY A 843 -25.69 -41.21 5.01
CA GLY A 843 -24.44 -40.79 4.40
C GLY A 843 -24.12 -41.67 3.19
N ALA A 844 -23.33 -41.15 2.24
CA ALA A 844 -22.85 -41.95 1.12
C ALA A 844 -21.45 -41.55 0.69
N ILE A 845 -20.62 -42.54 0.34
CA ILE A 845 -19.30 -42.36 -0.26
C ILE A 845 -19.28 -43.16 -1.57
N ASN A 846 -19.19 -42.46 -2.71
CA ASN A 846 -19.27 -43.05 -4.03
C ASN A 846 -18.00 -42.77 -4.84
N ALA A 847 -17.28 -43.80 -5.24
CA ALA A 847 -16.15 -43.73 -6.17
C ALA A 847 -16.50 -44.36 -7.51
N ALA A 848 -16.21 -43.69 -8.61
CA ALA A 848 -16.38 -44.24 -9.95
C ALA A 848 -15.30 -45.27 -10.31
N GLN A 849 -14.10 -45.10 -9.77
CA GLN A 849 -13.02 -46.07 -9.79
C GLN A 849 -12.88 -46.70 -8.40
N ASN A 850 -11.74 -46.54 -7.71
CA ASN A 850 -11.46 -47.25 -6.47
C ASN A 850 -11.90 -46.45 -5.23
N LEU A 851 -12.32 -47.14 -4.18
CA LEU A 851 -12.62 -46.54 -2.87
C LEU A 851 -11.59 -47.05 -1.85
N THR A 852 -10.82 -46.15 -1.25
CA THR A 852 -9.86 -46.45 -0.19
C THR A 852 -10.23 -45.72 1.09
N LEU A 853 -10.50 -46.45 2.17
CA LEU A 853 -10.74 -45.88 3.51
C LEU A 853 -9.71 -46.45 4.49
N VAL A 854 -8.97 -45.58 5.17
CA VAL A 854 -7.93 -45.93 6.14
C VAL A 854 -8.17 -45.16 7.45
N ALA A 855 -8.10 -45.87 8.58
CA ALA A 855 -8.05 -45.30 9.92
C ALA A 855 -6.86 -45.93 10.66
N ALA A 856 -6.06 -45.15 11.38
CA ALA A 856 -5.09 -45.71 12.31
C ALA A 856 -5.76 -46.16 13.63
N GLY A 857 -6.84 -45.48 14.03
CA GLY A 857 -7.81 -45.95 15.00
C GLY A 857 -8.90 -46.79 14.34
N ASN A 858 -10.16 -46.51 14.68
CA ASN A 858 -11.34 -47.29 14.33
C ASN A 858 -12.00 -46.81 13.03
N LEU A 859 -12.61 -47.73 12.28
CA LEU A 859 -13.48 -47.42 11.14
C LEU A 859 -14.92 -47.75 11.51
N LEU A 860 -15.73 -46.72 11.78
CA LEU A 860 -17.13 -46.84 12.14
C LEU A 860 -18.03 -46.26 11.04
N THR A 861 -18.90 -47.10 10.48
CA THR A 861 -20.02 -46.61 9.68
C THR A 861 -21.36 -47.13 10.19
N ALA A 862 -22.39 -46.29 10.19
CA ALA A 862 -23.71 -46.66 10.68
C ALA A 862 -24.81 -46.15 9.75
N GLY A 863 -25.41 -47.04 8.95
CA GLY A 863 -26.42 -46.67 7.94
C GLY A 863 -25.86 -45.89 6.74
N THR A 864 -24.59 -46.11 6.39
CA THR A 864 -23.90 -45.41 5.30
C THR A 864 -23.75 -46.32 4.07
N HIS A 865 -23.84 -45.74 2.87
CA HIS A 865 -23.62 -46.46 1.62
C HIS A 865 -22.22 -46.18 1.06
N LEU A 866 -21.43 -47.24 0.85
CA LEU A 866 -20.09 -47.19 0.28
C LEU A 866 -20.12 -47.86 -1.10
N THR A 867 -19.75 -47.12 -2.15
CA THR A 867 -19.80 -47.58 -3.54
C THR A 867 -18.44 -47.37 -4.21
N SER A 868 -17.97 -48.38 -4.94
CA SER A 868 -16.76 -48.36 -5.77
C SER A 868 -17.09 -48.99 -7.13
N GLY A 869 -16.78 -48.31 -8.23
CA GLY A 869 -16.94 -48.87 -9.58
C GLY A 869 -15.83 -49.86 -9.95
N ARG A 870 -14.72 -49.86 -9.21
CA ARG A 870 -13.62 -50.83 -9.29
C ARG A 870 -13.36 -51.42 -7.90
N ASP A 871 -12.14 -51.35 -7.40
CA ASP A 871 -11.73 -52.03 -6.18
C ASP A 871 -12.05 -51.19 -4.94
N MET A 872 -12.39 -51.83 -3.83
CA MET A 872 -12.65 -51.19 -2.53
C MET A 872 -11.64 -51.73 -1.51
N GLN A 873 -10.91 -50.85 -0.84
CA GLN A 873 -9.90 -51.19 0.15
C GLN A 873 -10.18 -50.46 1.46
N LEU A 874 -10.42 -51.20 2.54
CA LEU A 874 -10.81 -50.68 3.84
C LEU A 874 -9.80 -51.16 4.89
N SER A 875 -9.27 -50.27 5.72
CA SER A 875 -8.21 -50.58 6.69
C SER A 875 -8.41 -49.85 8.02
N ALA A 876 -8.30 -50.57 9.14
CA ALA A 876 -8.24 -49.99 10.48
C ALA A 876 -7.08 -50.57 11.32
N GLY A 877 -6.41 -49.72 12.11
CA GLY A 877 -5.50 -50.17 13.18
C GLY A 877 -6.24 -50.54 14.47
N GLY A 878 -7.45 -50.02 14.66
CA GLY A 878 -8.42 -50.45 15.68
C GLY A 878 -9.50 -51.37 15.09
N ASP A 879 -10.72 -51.25 15.61
CA ASP A 879 -11.87 -52.04 15.18
C ASP A 879 -12.52 -51.50 13.89
N VAL A 880 -13.16 -52.39 13.13
CA VAL A 880 -14.01 -52.04 11.98
C VAL A 880 -15.45 -52.40 12.30
N ARG A 881 -16.36 -51.41 12.26
CA ARG A 881 -17.77 -51.57 12.66
C ARG A 881 -18.71 -51.04 11.58
N PHE A 882 -19.47 -51.94 10.96
CA PHE A 882 -20.59 -51.63 10.08
C PHE A 882 -21.89 -51.85 10.85
N GLU A 883 -22.37 -50.79 11.48
CA GLU A 883 -23.59 -50.81 12.29
C GLU A 883 -24.85 -50.56 11.45
N SER A 884 -25.98 -50.96 12.03
CA SER A 884 -27.31 -50.61 11.54
C SER A 884 -27.95 -49.53 12.43
N ARG A 885 -28.66 -48.58 11.81
CA ARG A 885 -29.47 -47.58 12.54
C ARG A 885 -30.95 -47.96 12.49
N GLN A 886 -31.59 -47.99 13.66
CA GLN A 886 -33.01 -48.34 13.79
C GLN A 886 -33.92 -47.16 13.43
N GLU A 887 -34.66 -47.30 12.34
CA GLU A 887 -35.80 -46.46 12.02
C GLU A 887 -37.03 -46.93 12.79
N PHE A 888 -37.77 -45.97 13.35
CA PHE A 888 -39.06 -46.21 13.99
C PHE A 888 -40.10 -45.30 13.36
N ILE A 889 -41.17 -45.90 12.87
CA ILE A 889 -42.33 -45.21 12.33
C ILE A 889 -43.56 -45.73 13.08
N ARG A 890 -44.36 -44.80 13.59
CA ARG A 890 -45.70 -45.08 14.12
C ARG A 890 -46.73 -44.28 13.36
N GLU A 891 -47.67 -44.97 12.73
CA GLU A 891 -48.78 -44.42 11.96
C GLU A 891 -50.08 -44.92 12.58
N GLY A 892 -50.63 -44.15 13.52
CA GLY A 892 -51.79 -44.53 14.32
C GLY A 892 -51.57 -45.82 15.12
N ASN A 893 -52.09 -46.93 14.58
CA ASN A 893 -52.04 -48.27 15.18
C ASN A 893 -51.02 -49.21 14.53
N ILE A 894 -50.25 -48.74 13.54
CA ILE A 894 -49.15 -49.49 12.93
C ILE A 894 -47.84 -48.99 13.53
N GLU A 895 -47.01 -49.90 14.03
CA GLU A 895 -45.68 -49.63 14.56
C GLU A 895 -44.66 -50.46 13.76
N ARG A 896 -43.65 -49.80 13.18
CA ARG A 896 -42.61 -50.43 12.37
C ARG A 896 -41.22 -50.05 12.86
N PHE A 897 -40.40 -51.07 13.10
CA PHE A 897 -38.96 -50.96 13.33
C PHE A 897 -38.21 -51.56 12.13
N THR A 898 -37.48 -50.71 11.41
CA THR A 898 -36.70 -51.07 10.21
C THR A 898 -35.21 -50.79 10.43
N GLN A 899 -34.33 -51.60 9.85
CA GLN A 899 -32.88 -51.56 10.08
C GLN A 899 -32.17 -50.92 8.88
N HIS A 900 -31.69 -49.69 9.03
CA HIS A 900 -30.85 -49.01 8.04
C HIS A 900 -29.41 -49.44 8.21
N ALA A 901 -29.09 -50.61 7.67
CA ALA A 901 -27.76 -51.16 7.64
C ALA A 901 -26.86 -50.45 6.63
N SER A 902 -25.55 -50.47 6.92
CA SER A 902 -24.55 -50.03 5.96
C SER A 902 -24.50 -50.98 4.75
N ARG A 903 -24.07 -50.48 3.58
CA ARG A 903 -23.96 -51.28 2.34
C ARG A 903 -22.66 -50.95 1.64
N LEU A 904 -21.90 -51.98 1.26
CA LEU A 904 -20.63 -51.91 0.54
C LEU A 904 -20.83 -52.55 -0.84
N THR A 905 -20.59 -51.82 -1.91
CA THR A 905 -20.72 -52.31 -3.29
C THR A 905 -19.45 -51.99 -4.08
N SER A 906 -18.74 -53.01 -4.55
CA SER A 906 -17.50 -52.91 -5.32
C SER A 906 -17.64 -53.56 -6.70
N GLY A 907 -17.31 -52.82 -7.75
CA GLY A 907 -17.30 -53.30 -9.14
C GLY A 907 -16.10 -54.17 -9.51
N GLY A 908 -15.14 -54.30 -8.60
CA GLY A 908 -13.96 -55.17 -8.66
C GLY A 908 -13.80 -55.92 -7.33
N ALA A 909 -12.59 -55.91 -6.77
CA ALA A 909 -12.24 -56.60 -5.53
C ALA A 909 -12.60 -55.79 -4.27
N LEU A 910 -13.14 -56.44 -3.23
CA LEU A 910 -13.37 -55.86 -1.91
C LEU A 910 -12.36 -56.40 -0.90
N THR A 911 -11.43 -55.56 -0.44
CA THR A 911 -10.46 -55.88 0.62
C THR A 911 -10.79 -55.11 1.89
N LEU A 912 -10.83 -55.77 3.04
CA LEU A 912 -11.08 -55.16 4.35
C LEU A 912 -10.12 -55.76 5.38
N ARG A 913 -9.36 -54.91 6.07
CA ARG A 913 -8.38 -55.32 7.09
C ARG A 913 -8.58 -54.55 8.38
N SER A 914 -8.51 -55.27 9.50
CA SER A 914 -8.57 -54.72 10.85
C SER A 914 -7.39 -55.30 11.64
N GLN A 915 -6.69 -54.49 12.42
CA GLN A 915 -5.79 -54.99 13.46
C GLN A 915 -6.52 -55.25 14.78
N GLY A 916 -7.76 -54.75 14.94
CA GLY A 916 -8.69 -55.18 15.97
C GLY A 916 -9.66 -56.27 15.47
N SER A 917 -10.93 -56.10 15.83
CA SER A 917 -12.07 -56.94 15.45
C SER A 917 -12.86 -56.33 14.29
N ILE A 918 -13.76 -57.11 13.69
CA ILE A 918 -14.69 -56.69 12.64
C ILE A 918 -16.11 -57.06 13.04
N LEU A 919 -17.02 -56.08 13.05
CA LEU A 919 -18.45 -56.26 13.27
C LEU A 919 -19.23 -55.82 12.02
N PHE A 920 -20.09 -56.71 11.52
CA PHE A 920 -21.11 -56.42 10.52
C PHE A 920 -22.50 -56.62 11.14
N GLN A 921 -23.35 -55.59 11.13
CA GLN A 921 -24.74 -55.69 11.57
C GLN A 921 -25.66 -55.52 10.38
N ALA A 922 -26.36 -56.59 10.00
CA ALA A 922 -27.27 -56.63 8.85
C ALA A 922 -26.69 -56.06 7.53
N THR A 923 -25.36 -56.06 7.40
CA THR A 923 -24.63 -55.30 6.38
C THR A 923 -24.60 -56.07 5.07
N ALA A 924 -24.82 -55.38 3.95
CA ALA A 924 -24.70 -55.99 2.62
C ALA A 924 -23.34 -55.66 2.00
N LEU A 925 -22.51 -56.67 1.75
CA LEU A 925 -21.20 -56.60 1.11
C LEU A 925 -21.28 -57.27 -0.26
N ILE A 926 -21.03 -56.51 -1.32
CA ILE A 926 -21.16 -56.97 -2.71
C ILE A 926 -19.86 -56.65 -3.45
N ALA A 927 -19.22 -57.65 -4.05
CA ALA A 927 -18.04 -57.52 -4.90
C ALA A 927 -18.28 -58.23 -6.25
N LYS A 928 -17.88 -57.63 -7.38
CA LYS A 928 -17.88 -58.37 -8.66
C LYS A 928 -16.63 -59.22 -8.87
N GLY A 929 -15.53 -58.84 -8.22
CA GLY A 929 -14.28 -59.59 -8.14
C GLY A 929 -14.19 -60.43 -6.85
N VAL A 930 -12.97 -60.58 -6.34
CA VAL A 930 -12.68 -61.28 -5.07
C VAL A 930 -13.09 -60.46 -3.84
N MET A 931 -13.27 -61.13 -2.71
CA MET A 931 -13.52 -60.49 -1.40
C MET A 931 -12.49 -61.03 -0.40
N ASP A 932 -11.64 -60.18 0.20
CA ASP A 932 -10.62 -60.54 1.21
C ASP A 932 -10.87 -59.74 2.50
N ILE A 933 -11.36 -60.38 3.56
CA ILE A 933 -11.72 -59.74 4.83
C ILE A 933 -10.90 -60.37 5.96
N ALA A 934 -10.11 -59.57 6.69
CA ALA A 934 -9.20 -60.06 7.72
C ALA A 934 -9.22 -59.24 9.03
N ALA A 935 -9.73 -59.82 10.12
CA ALA A 935 -9.53 -59.36 11.50
C ALA A 935 -8.22 -59.98 12.05
N THR A 936 -7.12 -59.23 12.03
CA THR A 936 -5.78 -59.78 12.31
C THR A 936 -5.39 -59.77 13.78
N GLY A 937 -6.11 -59.05 14.66
CA GLY A 937 -5.87 -59.05 16.10
C GLY A 937 -7.05 -59.47 16.98
N GLY A 938 -8.27 -59.58 16.42
CA GLY A 938 -9.48 -59.97 17.14
C GLY A 938 -10.42 -60.89 16.33
N PHE A 939 -11.72 -60.77 16.58
CA PHE A 939 -12.78 -61.61 16.00
C PHE A 939 -13.44 -60.99 14.76
N LEU A 940 -14.16 -61.80 13.96
CA LEU A 940 -15.07 -61.34 12.91
C LEU A 940 -16.49 -61.81 13.24
N TYR A 941 -17.43 -60.88 13.41
CA TYR A 941 -18.83 -61.20 13.70
C TYR A 941 -19.77 -60.55 12.67
N ALA A 942 -20.44 -61.41 11.90
CA ALA A 942 -21.57 -61.03 11.07
C ALA A 942 -22.86 -61.33 11.83
N GLN A 943 -23.46 -60.28 12.40
CA GLN A 943 -24.65 -60.29 13.24
C GLN A 943 -25.92 -60.02 12.40
N ALA A 944 -27.03 -60.67 12.76
CA ALA A 944 -28.34 -60.39 12.22
C ALA A 944 -29.14 -59.44 13.13
N MET A 945 -29.96 -58.55 12.55
CA MET A 945 -30.66 -57.51 13.30
C MET A 945 -32.17 -57.66 13.17
N GLU A 946 -32.90 -57.66 14.29
CA GLU A 946 -34.36 -57.77 14.29
C GLU A 946 -35.02 -56.52 13.69
N GLU A 947 -35.94 -56.74 12.74
CA GLU A 947 -36.96 -55.80 12.26
C GLU A 947 -38.33 -56.28 12.80
N THR A 948 -39.17 -55.34 13.23
CA THR A 948 -40.50 -55.63 13.78
C THR A 948 -41.58 -54.85 13.04
N TYR A 949 -42.64 -55.54 12.61
CA TYR A 949 -43.89 -54.93 12.15
C TYR A 949 -45.01 -55.32 13.11
N LYS A 950 -45.75 -54.32 13.61
CA LYS A 950 -46.89 -54.50 14.51
C LYS A 950 -48.08 -53.70 13.98
N SER A 951 -49.28 -54.28 14.02
CA SER A 951 -50.52 -53.63 13.61
C SER A 951 -51.66 -54.03 14.55
N GLU A 952 -52.38 -53.04 15.06
CA GLU A 952 -53.52 -53.21 15.98
C GLU A 952 -54.81 -52.66 15.36
N GLU A 953 -55.62 -53.50 14.72
CA GLU A 953 -56.90 -53.05 14.16
C GLU A 953 -58.05 -53.23 15.17
N THR A 954 -58.75 -52.13 15.51
CA THR A 954 -59.95 -52.18 16.35
C THR A 954 -61.20 -51.91 15.50
N ARG A 955 -61.94 -52.96 15.15
CA ARG A 955 -63.20 -52.85 14.42
C ARG A 955 -64.39 -52.95 15.36
N LYS A 956 -65.04 -51.82 15.66
CA LYS A 956 -66.31 -51.78 16.36
C LYS A 956 -67.48 -51.74 15.37
N ARG A 957 -68.19 -52.86 15.20
CA ARG A 957 -69.41 -52.93 14.40
C ARG A 957 -70.64 -52.84 15.30
N CYS A 958 -71.46 -51.81 15.08
CA CYS A 958 -72.81 -51.76 15.60
C CYS A 958 -73.66 -52.87 14.97
N GLN A 959 -74.35 -53.66 15.79
CA GLN A 959 -75.29 -54.64 15.29
C GLN A 959 -76.63 -53.98 14.91
N GLY A 960 -77.47 -54.70 14.18
CA GLY A 960 -78.71 -54.20 13.61
C GLY A 960 -79.32 -55.20 12.63
N PHE A 961 -80.58 -54.98 12.26
CA PHE A 961 -81.35 -55.87 11.38
C PHE A 961 -81.82 -55.07 10.16
N GLY A 962 -81.45 -55.49 8.95
CA GLY A 962 -81.67 -54.70 7.74
C GLY A 962 -80.85 -53.39 7.71
N PRO A 963 -81.37 -52.30 7.09
CA PRO A 963 -80.61 -51.05 6.91
C PRO A 963 -80.40 -50.24 8.21
N ILE A 964 -81.08 -50.59 9.31
CA ILE A 964 -80.98 -49.88 10.60
C ILE A 964 -79.87 -50.51 11.46
N LYS A 965 -78.84 -49.73 11.80
CA LYS A 965 -77.72 -50.15 12.67
C LYS A 965 -77.67 -49.26 13.92
N SER A 966 -77.57 -49.87 15.12
CA SER A 966 -77.51 -49.10 16.37
C SER A 966 -76.68 -49.82 17.44
N CYS A 967 -75.52 -49.24 17.76
CA CYS A 967 -74.63 -49.74 18.83
C CYS A 967 -75.28 -49.70 20.22
N LYS A 968 -76.29 -48.84 20.42
CA LYS A 968 -76.91 -48.58 21.74
C LYS A 968 -78.10 -49.50 22.03
N VAL A 969 -78.77 -50.01 20.98
CA VAL A 969 -79.97 -50.86 21.09
C VAL A 969 -79.65 -52.33 20.85
N PHE A 970 -78.92 -52.65 19.77
CA PHE A 970 -78.60 -54.03 19.38
C PHE A 970 -77.22 -54.48 19.84
N GLY A 971 -76.48 -53.60 20.53
CA GLY A 971 -75.12 -53.87 20.98
C GLY A 971 -74.05 -53.68 19.91
N SER A 972 -72.81 -53.96 20.28
CA SER A 972 -71.65 -53.85 19.41
C SER A 972 -70.74 -55.06 19.53
N LYS A 973 -70.25 -55.55 18.40
CA LYS A 973 -69.10 -56.46 18.34
C LYS A 973 -67.85 -55.60 18.16
N THR A 974 -66.91 -55.70 19.09
CA THR A 974 -65.57 -55.13 18.96
C THR A 974 -64.60 -56.26 18.67
N GLU A 975 -63.96 -56.21 17.51
CA GLU A 975 -62.88 -57.10 17.12
C GLU A 975 -61.57 -56.33 17.27
N HIS A 976 -60.72 -56.74 18.21
CA HIS A 976 -59.35 -56.29 18.32
C HIS A 976 -58.45 -57.33 17.65
N LYS A 977 -57.80 -56.93 16.56
CA LYS A 977 -56.85 -57.77 15.82
C LYS A 977 -55.44 -57.23 16.05
N THR A 978 -54.57 -58.06 16.60
CA THR A 978 -53.15 -57.76 16.78
C THR A 978 -52.33 -58.66 15.87
N GLN A 979 -51.53 -58.07 14.99
CA GLN A 979 -50.52 -58.77 14.20
C GLN A 979 -49.15 -58.27 14.63
N ILE A 980 -48.23 -59.19 14.94
CA ILE A 980 -46.83 -58.91 15.20
C ILE A 980 -45.98 -59.85 14.33
N ARG A 981 -45.07 -59.29 13.55
CA ARG A 981 -44.10 -60.04 12.75
C ARG A 981 -42.70 -59.52 13.07
N LYS A 982 -41.84 -60.41 13.55
CA LYS A 982 -40.41 -60.18 13.75
C LYS A 982 -39.64 -60.95 12.69
N THR A 983 -38.73 -60.28 12.00
CA THR A 983 -37.87 -60.84 10.96
C THR A 983 -36.47 -60.32 11.12
N ASN A 984 -35.47 -61.18 10.93
CA ASN A 984 -34.07 -60.76 11.02
C ASN A 984 -33.56 -60.32 9.66
N LYS A 985 -32.99 -59.11 9.62
CA LYS A 985 -32.19 -58.62 8.51
C LYS A 985 -30.77 -59.14 8.70
N VAL A 986 -30.32 -59.97 7.77
CA VAL A 986 -29.06 -60.71 7.90
C VAL A 986 -27.90 -59.96 7.26
N THR A 987 -26.67 -60.31 7.61
CA THR A 987 -25.48 -59.84 6.89
C THR A 987 -25.29 -60.68 5.64
N GLU A 988 -24.95 -60.03 4.52
CA GLU A 988 -24.87 -60.63 3.18
C GLU A 988 -23.49 -60.37 2.57
N LEU A 989 -22.86 -61.40 2.02
CA LEU A 989 -21.52 -61.37 1.43
C LEU A 989 -21.57 -62.05 0.05
N THR A 990 -21.66 -61.26 -1.01
CA THR A 990 -21.75 -61.76 -2.40
C THR A 990 -20.51 -61.38 -3.19
N ALA A 991 -19.86 -62.34 -3.86
CA ALA A 991 -18.68 -62.13 -4.70
C ALA A 991 -18.75 -62.84 -6.06
N GLY A 992 -18.29 -62.19 -7.14
CA GLY A 992 -18.09 -62.88 -8.44
C GLY A 992 -16.79 -63.70 -8.50
N GLY A 993 -15.81 -63.37 -7.67
CA GLY A 993 -14.58 -64.13 -7.45
C GLY A 993 -14.58 -64.83 -6.08
N ASP A 994 -13.40 -65.29 -5.65
CA ASP A 994 -13.25 -66.00 -4.38
C ASP A 994 -13.58 -65.11 -3.16
N ILE A 995 -14.18 -65.69 -2.12
CA ILE A 995 -14.39 -65.04 -0.81
C ILE A 995 -13.38 -65.61 0.18
N THR A 996 -12.62 -64.75 0.86
CA THR A 996 -11.73 -65.11 1.95
C THR A 996 -12.12 -64.32 3.19
N LEU A 997 -12.49 -65.02 4.26
CA LEU A 997 -12.72 -64.46 5.59
C LEU A 997 -11.64 -65.00 6.53
N ARG A 998 -10.95 -64.12 7.26
CA ARG A 998 -9.96 -64.50 8.26
C ARG A 998 -10.20 -63.74 9.55
N ALA A 999 -10.17 -64.43 10.68
CA ALA A 999 -9.99 -63.83 11.99
C ALA A 999 -8.77 -64.47 12.69
N LYS A 1000 -8.17 -63.72 13.61
CA LYS A 1000 -7.26 -64.31 14.59
C LYS A 1000 -8.08 -65.20 15.52
N ASP A 1001 -9.00 -64.59 16.24
CA ASP A 1001 -9.95 -65.26 17.13
C ASP A 1001 -11.17 -65.78 16.32
N ASP A 1002 -12.37 -65.82 16.92
CA ASP A 1002 -13.55 -66.43 16.30
C ASP A 1002 -14.02 -65.74 15.01
N VAL A 1003 -14.50 -66.54 14.05
CA VAL A 1003 -15.37 -66.08 12.95
C VAL A 1003 -16.79 -66.54 13.24
N THR A 1004 -17.73 -65.62 13.46
CA THR A 1004 -19.14 -65.94 13.71
C THR A 1004 -20.03 -65.38 12.61
N LEU A 1005 -20.79 -66.26 11.95
CA LEU A 1005 -21.74 -65.95 10.88
C LEU A 1005 -23.15 -66.29 11.35
N GLU A 1006 -23.94 -65.26 11.68
CA GLU A 1006 -25.27 -65.39 12.24
C GLU A 1006 -26.34 -65.12 11.18
N ALA A 1007 -27.13 -66.15 10.86
CA ALA A 1007 -28.10 -66.21 9.76
C ALA A 1007 -27.59 -65.68 8.41
N SER A 1008 -26.27 -65.55 8.26
CA SER A 1008 -25.64 -64.74 7.22
C SER A 1008 -25.64 -65.47 5.88
N ARG A 1009 -25.71 -64.69 4.79
CA ARG A 1009 -25.79 -65.20 3.42
C ARG A 1009 -24.46 -64.97 2.72
N LEU A 1010 -23.74 -66.04 2.35
CA LEU A 1010 -22.45 -65.99 1.66
C LEU A 1010 -22.60 -66.65 0.28
N GLU A 1011 -22.28 -65.91 -0.79
CA GLU A 1011 -22.53 -66.35 -2.17
C GLU A 1011 -21.34 -66.03 -3.06
N THR A 1012 -20.74 -67.05 -3.70
CA THR A 1012 -19.66 -66.86 -4.68
C THR A 1012 -19.75 -67.81 -5.87
N GLN A 1013 -19.40 -67.31 -7.05
CA GLN A 1013 -19.26 -68.12 -8.26
C GLN A 1013 -17.97 -68.97 -8.30
N LYS A 1014 -17.08 -68.81 -7.32
CA LYS A 1014 -15.83 -69.55 -7.18
C LYS A 1014 -15.68 -70.13 -5.77
N ASN A 1015 -14.51 -70.00 -5.15
CA ASN A 1015 -14.19 -70.63 -3.87
C ASN A 1015 -14.52 -69.71 -2.70
N ALA A 1016 -14.84 -70.29 -1.55
CA ALA A 1016 -14.88 -69.57 -0.29
C ALA A 1016 -13.87 -70.18 0.69
N LYS A 1017 -13.11 -69.34 1.40
CA LYS A 1017 -12.20 -69.76 2.46
C LYS A 1017 -12.51 -69.00 3.74
N ILE A 1018 -12.70 -69.72 4.85
CA ILE A 1018 -12.96 -69.14 6.18
C ILE A 1018 -11.90 -69.68 7.14
N THR A 1019 -11.06 -68.81 7.69
CA THR A 1019 -9.98 -69.17 8.60
C THR A 1019 -10.11 -68.47 9.96
N SER A 1020 -10.07 -69.23 11.05
CA SER A 1020 -9.81 -68.74 12.41
C SER A 1020 -8.48 -69.30 12.91
N GLN A 1021 -7.54 -68.43 13.29
CA GLN A 1021 -6.16 -68.80 13.59
C GLN A 1021 -5.96 -69.38 15.01
N THR A 1022 -6.74 -68.89 15.98
CA THR A 1022 -6.72 -69.31 17.39
C THR A 1022 -8.10 -69.70 17.92
N GLY A 1023 -9.18 -69.28 17.26
CA GLY A 1023 -10.56 -69.49 17.69
C GLY A 1023 -11.37 -70.50 16.86
N LYS A 1024 -12.69 -70.35 16.91
CA LYS A 1024 -13.68 -71.18 16.22
C LYS A 1024 -14.25 -70.51 14.98
N VAL A 1025 -14.85 -71.32 14.11
CA VAL A 1025 -15.78 -70.85 13.07
C VAL A 1025 -17.20 -71.28 13.46
N ASN A 1026 -18.06 -70.31 13.75
CA ASN A 1026 -19.40 -70.50 14.29
C ASN A 1026 -20.47 -70.08 13.26
N PHE A 1027 -21.33 -71.00 12.83
CA PHE A 1027 -22.51 -70.72 12.01
C PHE A 1027 -23.77 -70.76 12.89
N ARG A 1028 -24.40 -69.61 13.15
CA ARG A 1028 -25.54 -69.49 14.08
C ARG A 1028 -26.87 -69.23 13.39
N ALA A 1029 -27.95 -69.82 13.87
CA ALA A 1029 -29.30 -69.65 13.31
C ALA A 1029 -30.14 -68.65 14.12
N MET A 1030 -31.00 -67.86 13.45
CA MET A 1030 -31.87 -66.87 14.10
C MET A 1030 -33.37 -67.07 13.84
N PRO A 1031 -34.24 -66.91 14.85
CA PRO A 1031 -35.68 -67.14 14.72
C PRO A 1031 -36.43 -65.92 14.16
N ASN A 1032 -37.25 -66.15 13.13
CA ASN A 1032 -38.27 -65.22 12.65
C ASN A 1032 -39.63 -65.66 13.21
N THR A 1033 -40.35 -64.77 13.90
CA THR A 1033 -41.65 -65.10 14.52
C THR A 1033 -42.79 -64.30 13.90
N ALA A 1034 -43.85 -64.98 13.46
CA ALA A 1034 -45.14 -64.37 13.16
C ALA A 1034 -46.14 -64.71 14.26
N PHE A 1035 -46.95 -63.73 14.64
CA PHE A 1035 -48.03 -63.86 15.62
C PHE A 1035 -49.25 -63.06 15.12
N GLU A 1036 -50.39 -63.73 15.03
CA GLU A 1036 -51.67 -63.08 14.74
C GLU A 1036 -52.68 -63.52 15.79
N GLN A 1037 -53.35 -62.57 16.43
CA GLN A 1037 -54.39 -62.79 17.42
C GLN A 1037 -55.60 -61.92 17.10
N THR A 1038 -56.79 -62.51 17.14
CA THR A 1038 -58.06 -61.79 17.05
C THR A 1038 -58.88 -62.05 18.31
N VAL A 1039 -59.04 -61.00 19.12
CA VAL A 1039 -59.88 -60.99 20.31
C VAL A 1039 -61.20 -60.30 19.97
N ALA A 1040 -62.25 -61.09 19.80
CA ALA A 1040 -63.60 -60.60 19.56
C ALA A 1040 -64.40 -60.57 20.86
N THR A 1041 -64.95 -59.41 21.22
CA THR A 1041 -65.88 -59.22 22.34
C THR A 1041 -67.21 -58.63 21.86
N SER A 1042 -68.34 -59.26 22.21
CA SER A 1042 -69.67 -58.65 22.04
C SER A 1042 -70.16 -58.01 23.34
N LYS A 1043 -70.82 -56.85 23.23
CA LYS A 1043 -71.65 -56.27 24.29
C LYS A 1043 -73.07 -56.15 23.76
N GLY A 1044 -74.02 -56.80 24.44
CA GLY A 1044 -75.43 -56.93 24.04
C GLY A 1044 -76.13 -57.98 24.92
N PHE A 1045 -77.28 -58.51 24.47
CA PHE A 1045 -78.05 -59.51 25.21
C PHE A 1045 -77.29 -60.83 25.46
N PHE A 1046 -76.26 -61.11 24.64
CA PHE A 1046 -75.28 -62.17 24.87
C PHE A 1046 -73.86 -61.61 24.72
N ILE A 1047 -73.01 -61.85 25.72
CA ILE A 1047 -71.58 -61.53 25.71
C ILE A 1047 -70.82 -62.78 25.28
N THR A 1048 -70.13 -62.70 24.16
CA THR A 1048 -69.20 -63.73 23.69
C THR A 1048 -67.78 -63.18 23.69
N HIS A 1049 -66.84 -64.00 24.14
CA HIS A 1049 -65.41 -63.72 24.10
C HIS A 1049 -64.76 -64.83 23.28
N HIS A 1050 -64.22 -64.49 22.12
CA HIS A 1050 -63.44 -65.39 21.30
C HIS A 1050 -62.04 -64.82 21.13
N ASP A 1051 -61.08 -65.46 21.77
CA ASP A 1051 -59.68 -65.30 21.49
C ASP A 1051 -59.23 -66.44 20.56
N LYS A 1052 -58.66 -66.08 19.42
CA LYS A 1052 -58.02 -67.02 18.50
C LYS A 1052 -56.69 -66.43 18.07
N GLY A 1053 -55.61 -67.13 18.39
CA GLY A 1053 -54.26 -66.78 17.99
C GLY A 1053 -53.56 -67.91 17.26
N HIS A 1054 -52.65 -67.55 16.37
CA HIS A 1054 -51.70 -68.45 15.73
C HIS A 1054 -50.30 -67.82 15.83
N SER A 1055 -49.29 -68.66 16.14
CA SER A 1055 -47.90 -68.25 16.11
C SER A 1055 -47.09 -69.25 15.32
N GLU A 1056 -46.24 -68.73 14.44
CA GLU A 1056 -45.34 -69.50 13.59
C GLU A 1056 -43.90 -69.01 13.83
N THR A 1057 -42.95 -69.93 13.97
CA THR A 1057 -41.52 -69.60 14.12
C THR A 1057 -40.68 -70.35 13.10
N THR A 1058 -40.22 -69.61 12.10
CA THR A 1058 -39.25 -70.08 11.10
C THR A 1058 -37.84 -69.69 11.53
N TRP A 1059 -36.82 -70.39 11.06
CA TRP A 1059 -35.42 -70.13 11.46
C TRP A 1059 -34.60 -69.81 10.23
N ALA A 1060 -33.94 -68.66 10.22
CA ALA A 1060 -32.95 -68.26 9.25
C ALA A 1060 -31.60 -68.89 9.64
N ILE A 1061 -31.18 -69.89 8.89
CA ILE A 1061 -29.88 -70.54 9.01
C ILE A 1061 -28.86 -69.86 8.09
N PRO A 1062 -27.56 -69.86 8.42
CA PRO A 1062 -26.54 -69.35 7.51
C PRO A 1062 -26.54 -70.11 6.18
N SER A 1063 -26.54 -69.36 5.08
CA SER A 1063 -26.52 -69.87 3.71
C SER A 1063 -25.14 -69.65 3.11
N VAL A 1064 -24.55 -70.68 2.52
CA VAL A 1064 -23.25 -70.63 1.84
C VAL A 1064 -23.36 -71.31 0.47
N GLN A 1065 -23.39 -70.50 -0.59
CA GLN A 1065 -23.38 -70.95 -1.98
C GLN A 1065 -22.00 -70.70 -2.60
N VAL A 1066 -21.37 -71.74 -3.12
CA VAL A 1066 -20.05 -71.68 -3.75
C VAL A 1066 -20.08 -72.39 -5.10
N GLY A 1067 -19.53 -71.77 -6.14
CA GLY A 1067 -19.35 -72.39 -7.46
C GLY A 1067 -18.13 -73.32 -7.56
N GLY A 1068 -17.21 -73.20 -6.60
CA GLY A 1068 -16.00 -74.01 -6.46
C GLY A 1068 -15.91 -74.70 -5.09
N THR A 1069 -14.79 -74.53 -4.39
CA THR A 1069 -14.52 -75.20 -3.11
C THR A 1069 -14.83 -74.29 -1.91
N LEU A 1070 -15.51 -74.82 -0.89
CA LEU A 1070 -15.50 -74.21 0.45
C LEU A 1070 -14.39 -74.85 1.29
N THR A 1071 -13.49 -74.01 1.80
CA THR A 1071 -12.44 -74.38 2.77
C THR A 1071 -12.71 -73.70 4.09
N VAL A 1072 -12.88 -74.48 5.16
CA VAL A 1072 -12.93 -73.95 6.54
C VAL A 1072 -11.71 -74.46 7.31
N GLU A 1073 -11.02 -73.56 8.00
CA GLU A 1073 -9.83 -73.83 8.82
C GLU A 1073 -10.07 -73.16 10.18
N ALA A 1074 -10.21 -73.93 11.26
CA ALA A 1074 -10.52 -73.38 12.58
C ALA A 1074 -9.67 -74.07 13.65
N ALA A 1075 -8.76 -73.32 14.30
CA ALA A 1075 -7.83 -73.90 15.26
C ALA A 1075 -8.52 -74.51 16.51
N ALA A 1076 -9.65 -73.95 16.94
CA ALA A 1076 -10.46 -74.47 18.04
C ALA A 1076 -11.74 -75.21 17.59
N GLY A 1077 -11.85 -75.53 16.29
CA GLY A 1077 -12.94 -76.31 15.70
C GLY A 1077 -14.10 -75.50 15.10
N ILE A 1078 -15.00 -76.21 14.41
CA ILE A 1078 -16.15 -75.65 13.68
C ILE A 1078 -17.45 -76.00 14.41
N SER A 1079 -18.35 -75.02 14.57
CA SER A 1079 -19.69 -75.16 15.17
C SER A 1079 -20.76 -74.68 14.19
N ALA A 1080 -21.86 -75.41 14.04
CA ALA A 1080 -22.97 -75.03 13.16
C ALA A 1080 -24.35 -75.40 13.75
N ASP A 1081 -25.25 -74.43 13.85
CA ASP A 1081 -26.63 -74.63 14.28
C ASP A 1081 -27.45 -75.28 13.16
N VAL A 1082 -28.04 -76.44 13.44
CA VAL A 1082 -28.91 -77.17 12.50
C VAL A 1082 -30.25 -77.45 13.16
N LYS A 1083 -31.35 -77.10 12.50
CA LYS A 1083 -32.72 -77.41 12.97
C LYS A 1083 -33.27 -78.63 12.25
N VAL A 1084 -33.66 -79.65 13.03
CA VAL A 1084 -34.23 -80.91 12.52
C VAL A 1084 -35.74 -80.94 12.82
N LYS A 1085 -36.53 -81.57 11.95
CA LYS A 1085 -37.94 -81.89 12.21
C LYS A 1085 -38.06 -83.17 13.02
N ASP A 1086 -39.11 -83.30 13.82
CA ASP A 1086 -39.40 -84.54 14.54
C ASP A 1086 -39.36 -85.77 13.60
N GLU A 1087 -38.87 -86.87 14.16
CA GLU A 1087 -38.69 -88.19 13.54
C GLU A 1087 -37.61 -88.37 12.44
N GLN A 1088 -37.10 -87.34 11.73
CA GLN A 1088 -35.98 -87.51 10.77
C GLN A 1088 -34.61 -87.71 11.44
N LEU A 1089 -33.74 -88.63 10.98
CA LEU A 1089 -32.37 -88.82 11.48
C LEU A 1089 -31.47 -87.58 11.17
N LEU A 1090 -30.44 -87.30 11.99
CA LEU A 1090 -29.51 -86.20 11.71
C LEU A 1090 -28.73 -86.44 10.42
N GLU A 1091 -28.30 -87.67 10.18
CA GLU A 1091 -27.57 -88.04 8.97
C GLU A 1091 -28.46 -87.91 7.72
N ASP A 1092 -29.77 -88.19 7.83
CA ASP A 1092 -30.75 -87.92 6.78
C ASP A 1092 -31.01 -86.43 6.60
N THR A 1093 -31.03 -85.65 7.69
CA THR A 1093 -31.33 -84.20 7.65
C THR A 1093 -30.14 -83.39 7.14
N LEU A 1094 -28.92 -83.76 7.53
CA LEU A 1094 -27.68 -83.32 6.89
C LEU A 1094 -27.63 -83.77 5.43
N GLY A 1095 -28.16 -84.94 5.10
CA GLY A 1095 -28.39 -85.38 3.73
C GLY A 1095 -29.33 -84.46 2.95
N VAL A 1096 -30.51 -84.13 3.48
CA VAL A 1096 -31.49 -83.26 2.81
C VAL A 1096 -31.01 -81.81 2.71
N LEU A 1097 -30.47 -81.23 3.79
CA LEU A 1097 -29.85 -79.90 3.77
C LEU A 1097 -28.62 -79.87 2.87
N GLY A 1098 -27.83 -80.96 2.84
CA GLY A 1098 -26.69 -81.16 1.97
C GLY A 1098 -27.01 -81.28 0.47
N HIS A 1099 -28.30 -81.33 0.10
CA HIS A 1099 -28.80 -81.20 -1.27
C HIS A 1099 -29.79 -80.03 -1.44
N THR A 1100 -29.90 -79.15 -0.44
CA THR A 1100 -30.75 -77.95 -0.49
C THR A 1100 -29.90 -76.74 -0.90
N PRO A 1101 -30.29 -75.96 -1.92
CA PRO A 1101 -29.55 -74.79 -2.39
C PRO A 1101 -29.20 -73.78 -1.30
N GLY A 1102 -27.91 -73.61 -1.01
CA GLY A 1102 -27.36 -72.76 0.05
C GLY A 1102 -26.90 -73.48 1.32
N THR A 1103 -27.14 -74.78 1.46
CA THR A 1103 -26.70 -75.56 2.63
C THR A 1103 -25.89 -76.81 2.27
N GLU A 1104 -25.51 -76.97 1.00
CA GLU A 1104 -24.79 -78.14 0.49
C GLU A 1104 -23.42 -78.34 1.17
N TRP A 1105 -22.80 -77.26 1.62
CA TRP A 1105 -21.53 -77.26 2.35
C TRP A 1105 -21.52 -78.16 3.61
N LEU A 1106 -22.67 -78.34 4.26
CA LEU A 1106 -22.81 -79.23 5.42
C LEU A 1106 -22.42 -80.68 5.11
N LYS A 1107 -22.61 -81.12 3.86
CA LYS A 1107 -22.20 -82.44 3.35
C LYS A 1107 -20.69 -82.65 3.37
N ASN A 1108 -19.92 -81.61 3.04
CA ASN A 1108 -18.45 -81.65 3.02
C ASN A 1108 -17.82 -81.61 4.42
N LEU A 1109 -18.53 -81.05 5.40
CA LEU A 1109 -18.11 -81.10 6.80
C LEU A 1109 -18.31 -82.48 7.42
N GLN A 1110 -19.33 -83.25 6.98
CA GLN A 1110 -19.78 -84.52 7.58
C GLN A 1110 -18.68 -85.60 7.71
N GLY A 1111 -17.64 -85.55 6.88
CA GLY A 1111 -16.50 -86.47 6.90
C GLY A 1111 -15.22 -85.96 7.55
N ARG A 1112 -15.20 -84.75 8.13
CA ARG A 1112 -14.00 -84.16 8.76
C ARG A 1112 -13.97 -84.43 10.27
N ASN A 1113 -12.76 -84.61 10.80
CA ASN A 1113 -12.48 -84.90 12.21
C ASN A 1113 -12.27 -83.65 13.10
N ASP A 1114 -12.14 -82.46 12.50
CA ASP A 1114 -12.02 -81.17 13.19
C ASP A 1114 -13.38 -80.48 13.45
N VAL A 1115 -14.45 -81.03 12.89
CA VAL A 1115 -15.83 -80.69 13.19
C VAL A 1115 -16.31 -81.58 14.33
N GLN A 1116 -16.87 -81.01 15.40
CA GLN A 1116 -17.25 -81.77 16.60
C GLN A 1116 -18.59 -82.50 16.43
N TRP A 1117 -18.64 -83.39 15.42
CA TRP A 1117 -19.82 -84.16 15.06
C TRP A 1117 -20.39 -84.99 16.20
N ASP A 1118 -19.56 -85.49 17.12
CA ASP A 1118 -20.07 -86.25 18.26
C ASP A 1118 -20.86 -85.37 19.23
N GLN A 1119 -20.46 -84.10 19.46
CA GLN A 1119 -21.27 -83.17 20.28
C GLN A 1119 -22.58 -82.79 19.57
N VAL A 1120 -22.52 -82.56 18.25
CA VAL A 1120 -23.73 -82.29 17.43
C VAL A 1120 -24.65 -83.52 17.40
N LYS A 1121 -24.10 -84.73 17.26
CA LYS A 1121 -24.83 -86.01 17.26
C LYS A 1121 -25.39 -86.34 18.65
N ASP A 1122 -24.72 -86.01 19.74
CA ASP A 1122 -25.20 -86.30 21.10
C ASP A 1122 -26.25 -85.28 21.56
N ALA A 1123 -26.10 -84.00 21.21
CA ALA A 1123 -27.16 -83.00 21.36
C ALA A 1123 -28.40 -83.38 20.53
N TYR A 1124 -28.19 -83.89 19.31
CA TYR A 1124 -29.26 -84.37 18.45
C TYR A 1124 -29.92 -85.68 18.95
N ARG A 1125 -29.14 -86.69 19.37
CA ARG A 1125 -29.67 -87.98 19.87
C ARG A 1125 -30.45 -87.85 21.17
N ARG A 1126 -30.21 -86.76 21.92
CA ARG A 1126 -30.99 -86.39 23.12
C ARG A 1126 -32.21 -85.51 22.82
N TRP A 1127 -32.43 -85.10 21.56
CA TRP A 1127 -33.68 -84.50 21.14
C TRP A 1127 -34.70 -85.60 20.91
N ASP A 1128 -35.43 -85.95 21.98
CA ASP A 1128 -36.45 -86.99 21.95
C ASP A 1128 -37.59 -86.63 20.99
N LYS A 1129 -38.10 -87.66 20.30
CA LYS A 1129 -39.10 -87.57 19.24
C LYS A 1129 -40.37 -88.27 19.72
N LYS A 1130 -41.50 -87.55 19.63
CA LYS A 1130 -42.85 -87.87 20.15
C LYS A 1130 -43.16 -87.37 21.56
N ILE A 1131 -43.57 -86.10 21.63
CA ILE A 1131 -44.85 -85.79 22.29
C ILE A 1131 -45.70 -84.93 21.35
N THR A 1132 -46.84 -85.48 20.95
CA THR A 1132 -47.92 -84.73 20.30
C THR A 1132 -48.55 -83.73 21.27
N SER A 1133 -48.63 -82.46 20.84
CA SER A 1133 -49.51 -81.40 21.35
C SER A 1133 -49.45 -81.05 22.86
N LEU A 1134 -48.93 -79.86 23.21
CA LEU A 1134 -49.72 -78.72 23.71
C LEU A 1134 -48.88 -77.50 24.18
N ASN A 1135 -49.43 -76.31 23.93
CA ASN A 1135 -49.11 -74.96 24.44
C ASN A 1135 -47.64 -74.42 24.33
N PRO A 1136 -47.37 -73.38 23.50
CA PRO A 1136 -46.03 -72.82 23.29
C PRO A 1136 -45.34 -72.21 24.52
N VAL A 1137 -46.06 -71.91 25.62
CA VAL A 1137 -45.43 -71.38 26.84
C VAL A 1137 -44.53 -72.43 27.53
N ALA A 1138 -44.83 -73.73 27.38
CA ALA A 1138 -44.01 -74.80 27.95
C ALA A 1138 -42.65 -74.95 27.21
N GLY A 1139 -42.64 -74.73 25.88
CA GLY A 1139 -41.42 -74.83 25.07
C GLY A 1139 -40.37 -73.77 25.43
N ALA A 1140 -40.80 -72.56 25.81
CA ALA A 1140 -39.91 -71.49 26.24
C ALA A 1140 -39.15 -71.83 27.54
N VAL A 1141 -39.82 -72.46 28.51
CA VAL A 1141 -39.20 -72.88 29.78
C VAL A 1141 -38.21 -74.03 29.57
N ILE A 1142 -38.51 -74.96 28.66
CA ILE A 1142 -37.59 -76.04 28.29
C ILE A 1142 -36.35 -75.50 27.55
N ALA A 1143 -36.50 -74.52 26.66
CA ALA A 1143 -35.36 -73.86 26.01
C ALA A 1143 -34.44 -73.14 27.02
N ILE A 1144 -35.01 -72.48 28.03
CA ILE A 1144 -34.26 -71.84 29.13
C ILE A 1144 -33.57 -72.88 30.02
N ALA A 1145 -34.22 -74.01 30.31
CA ALA A 1145 -33.64 -75.09 31.11
C ALA A 1145 -32.49 -75.82 30.38
N VAL A 1146 -32.60 -76.05 29.06
CA VAL A 1146 -31.52 -76.67 28.27
C VAL A 1146 -30.30 -75.75 28.17
N ALA A 1147 -30.51 -74.44 27.97
CA ALA A 1147 -29.43 -73.45 27.99
C ALA A 1147 -28.69 -73.38 29.35
N ALA A 1148 -29.37 -73.73 30.45
CA ALA A 1148 -28.78 -73.78 31.79
C ALA A 1148 -28.07 -75.10 32.13
N VAL A 1149 -28.22 -76.16 31.32
CA VAL A 1149 -27.65 -77.50 31.59
C VAL A 1149 -26.49 -77.87 30.66
N THR A 1150 -26.37 -77.25 29.47
CA THR A 1150 -25.18 -77.40 28.62
C THR A 1150 -24.08 -76.37 28.90
N ALA A 1151 -24.33 -75.38 29.75
CA ALA A 1151 -23.31 -74.50 30.33
C ALA A 1151 -22.54 -75.18 31.49
N GLY A 1152 -22.02 -76.39 31.24
CA GLY A 1152 -21.28 -77.22 32.20
C GLY A 1152 -19.77 -77.26 31.92
N SER A 1153 -18.98 -76.70 32.84
CA SER A 1153 -17.52 -76.88 32.97
C SER A 1153 -16.64 -76.56 31.74
N GLY A 1154 -16.46 -75.26 31.46
CA GLY A 1154 -15.29 -74.74 30.73
C GLY A 1154 -14.49 -73.66 31.48
N LEU A 1155 -15.02 -73.13 32.59
CA LEU A 1155 -14.53 -71.92 33.28
C LEU A 1155 -13.83 -72.18 34.64
N ALA A 1156 -13.39 -73.41 34.90
CA ALA A 1156 -12.79 -73.83 36.18
C ALA A 1156 -11.36 -74.37 36.09
N ALA A 1157 -10.68 -74.24 34.94
CA ALA A 1157 -9.39 -74.89 34.67
C ALA A 1157 -8.19 -73.92 34.47
N TRP A 1158 -8.37 -72.60 34.65
CA TRP A 1158 -7.28 -71.61 34.64
C TRP A 1158 -7.25 -70.73 35.91
N ALA A 1159 -7.63 -71.33 37.04
CA ALA A 1159 -7.16 -70.89 38.35
C ALA A 1159 -6.12 -71.91 38.85
N GLY A 1160 -4.84 -71.67 38.57
CA GLY A 1160 -3.74 -72.43 39.18
C GLY A 1160 -2.80 -73.21 38.25
N SER A 1161 -2.03 -72.52 37.41
CA SER A 1161 -0.62 -72.85 37.11
C SER A 1161 -0.02 -71.79 36.17
N GLY A 1162 1.22 -71.33 36.43
CA GLY A 1162 1.94 -70.47 35.46
C GLY A 1162 2.52 -69.13 35.95
N ALA A 1163 2.59 -68.87 37.26
CA ALA A 1163 3.44 -67.78 37.75
C ALA A 1163 4.89 -68.26 37.94
N VAL A 1164 5.85 -67.81 37.12
CA VAL A 1164 7.29 -67.59 37.47
C VAL A 1164 7.94 -66.60 36.46
N GLY A 1165 8.62 -65.54 36.94
CA GLY A 1165 9.62 -64.73 36.20
C GLY A 1165 9.08 -63.65 35.24
N ALA A 1166 8.90 -62.35 35.56
CA ALA A 1166 9.67 -61.36 36.34
C ALA A 1166 10.95 -60.86 35.62
N THR A 1167 11.32 -59.57 35.53
CA THR A 1167 10.80 -58.25 35.99
C THR A 1167 11.04 -57.18 34.88
N GLY A 1168 10.53 -55.95 34.83
CA GLY A 1168 9.72 -55.05 35.69
C GLY A 1168 9.42 -53.74 34.89
N ALA A 1169 8.98 -52.59 35.43
CA ALA A 1169 8.62 -52.19 36.79
C ALA A 1169 7.41 -51.20 36.82
N THR A 1170 6.47 -51.42 37.75
CA THR A 1170 5.62 -50.48 38.54
C THR A 1170 4.98 -49.21 37.91
N GLY A 1171 3.66 -48.92 38.02
CA GLY A 1171 2.53 -49.74 38.53
C GLY A 1171 1.18 -48.99 38.79
N ALA A 1172 0.06 -49.75 38.70
CA ALA A 1172 -1.32 -49.55 39.23
C ALA A 1172 -2.20 -48.35 38.73
N THR A 1173 -3.54 -48.45 38.54
CA THR A 1173 -4.60 -49.32 39.13
C THR A 1173 -5.77 -49.68 38.17
N ALA A 1174 -6.32 -50.92 38.28
CA ALA A 1174 -7.70 -51.44 38.04
C ALA A 1174 -8.65 -50.77 36.99
N SER A 1175 -9.43 -51.43 36.12
CA SER A 1175 -9.85 -52.84 35.91
C SER A 1175 -10.58 -53.58 37.05
N ALA A 1176 -11.80 -53.15 37.41
CA ALA A 1176 -12.77 -53.93 38.21
C ALA A 1176 -14.25 -53.42 38.24
N VAL A 1177 -15.02 -53.53 37.15
CA VAL A 1177 -16.52 -53.48 37.17
C VAL A 1177 -17.08 -54.44 36.10
N TYR A 1178 -18.32 -54.92 36.25
CA TYR A 1178 -19.05 -55.89 35.42
C TYR A 1178 -18.81 -57.40 35.66
N GLY A 1179 -18.30 -57.78 36.84
CA GLY A 1179 -18.31 -59.16 37.32
C GLY A 1179 -19.56 -59.59 38.12
N ALA A 1180 -20.60 -58.75 38.21
CA ALA A 1180 -21.64 -58.87 39.26
C ALA A 1180 -23.09 -58.74 38.75
N ALA A 1181 -23.48 -59.59 37.80
CA ALA A 1181 -24.87 -59.99 37.60
C ALA A 1181 -24.90 -61.48 37.20
N TYR A 1182 -25.94 -62.22 37.66
CA TYR A 1182 -26.16 -63.68 37.46
C TYR A 1182 -25.51 -64.71 38.42
N GLY A 1183 -24.87 -64.30 39.52
CA GLY A 1183 -24.51 -65.23 40.61
C GLY A 1183 -25.68 -65.79 41.44
N GLY A 1184 -26.93 -65.37 41.18
CA GLY A 1184 -28.07 -65.54 42.09
C GLY A 1184 -29.06 -66.68 41.82
N MET A 1185 -28.95 -67.43 40.71
CA MET A 1185 -29.99 -68.41 40.29
C MET A 1185 -29.52 -69.85 40.09
N ILE A 1186 -28.47 -70.30 40.81
CA ILE A 1186 -28.06 -71.72 40.83
C ILE A 1186 -28.77 -72.51 41.96
N GLY A 1187 -29.50 -71.84 42.86
CA GLY A 1187 -30.10 -72.47 44.05
C GLY A 1187 -31.41 -73.26 43.86
N LEU A 1188 -32.12 -73.13 42.73
CA LEU A 1188 -33.47 -73.70 42.55
C LEU A 1188 -33.57 -74.81 41.48
N THR A 1189 -32.62 -74.92 40.55
CA THR A 1189 -32.65 -75.92 39.48
C THR A 1189 -32.26 -77.32 39.96
N SER A 1190 -31.39 -77.43 40.97
CA SER A 1190 -30.96 -78.72 41.54
C SER A 1190 -32.09 -79.50 42.21
N GLN A 1191 -32.97 -78.83 42.98
CA GLN A 1191 -34.05 -79.51 43.71
C GLN A 1191 -35.17 -80.03 42.79
N ALA A 1192 -35.49 -79.31 41.70
CA ALA A 1192 -36.46 -79.77 40.72
C ALA A 1192 -35.94 -80.98 39.92
N ALA A 1193 -34.65 -80.99 39.56
CA ALA A 1193 -34.03 -82.13 38.88
C ALA A 1193 -33.98 -83.38 39.80
N VAL A 1194 -33.59 -83.23 41.07
CA VAL A 1194 -33.58 -84.35 42.03
C VAL A 1194 -34.98 -84.91 42.23
N ALA A 1195 -36.00 -84.07 42.45
CA ALA A 1195 -37.37 -84.54 42.61
C ALA A 1195 -37.92 -85.27 41.36
N LEU A 1196 -37.55 -84.83 40.15
CA LEU A 1196 -37.96 -85.47 38.90
C LEU A 1196 -37.27 -86.83 38.68
N VAL A 1197 -36.02 -86.99 39.13
CA VAL A 1197 -35.27 -88.25 39.08
C VAL A 1197 -35.74 -89.23 40.16
N GLU A 1198 -35.93 -88.79 41.41
CA GLU A 1198 -36.42 -89.64 42.51
C GLU A 1198 -37.82 -90.21 42.22
N ASN A 1199 -38.71 -89.39 41.63
CA ASN A 1199 -40.05 -89.80 41.22
C ASN A 1199 -40.13 -90.39 39.79
N LYS A 1200 -38.99 -90.77 39.21
CA LYS A 1200 -38.88 -91.51 37.93
C LYS A 1200 -39.67 -90.92 36.76
N GLY A 1201 -39.74 -89.58 36.69
CA GLY A 1201 -40.45 -88.87 35.61
C GLY A 1201 -41.98 -88.74 35.77
N ASP A 1202 -42.57 -89.16 36.90
CA ASP A 1202 -43.98 -88.85 37.19
C ASP A 1202 -44.11 -87.35 37.53
N LEU A 1203 -44.53 -86.56 36.54
CA LEU A 1203 -44.79 -85.13 36.66
C LEU A 1203 -45.81 -84.79 37.76
N THR A 1204 -46.75 -85.68 38.06
CA THR A 1204 -47.79 -85.49 39.07
C THR A 1204 -47.20 -85.55 40.48
N GLN A 1205 -46.36 -86.56 40.74
CA GLN A 1205 -45.66 -86.70 42.03
C GLN A 1205 -44.56 -85.65 42.17
N THR A 1206 -43.88 -85.30 41.09
CA THR A 1206 -42.88 -84.23 41.05
C THR A 1206 -43.51 -82.87 41.40
N LEU A 1207 -44.64 -82.51 40.79
CA LEU A 1207 -45.37 -81.29 41.16
C LEU A 1207 -45.94 -81.37 42.59
N ALA A 1208 -46.43 -82.53 43.05
CA ALA A 1208 -46.96 -82.67 44.42
C ALA A 1208 -45.88 -82.50 45.50
N ALA A 1209 -44.64 -82.91 45.22
CA ALA A 1209 -43.49 -82.69 46.09
C ALA A 1209 -43.03 -81.21 46.07
N LEU A 1210 -43.01 -80.57 44.90
CA LEU A 1210 -42.64 -79.16 44.74
C LEU A 1210 -43.71 -78.19 45.29
N ALA A 1211 -44.99 -78.50 45.16
CA ALA A 1211 -46.10 -77.67 45.62
C ALA A 1211 -46.23 -77.56 47.16
N LYS A 1212 -45.49 -78.38 47.91
CA LYS A 1212 -45.45 -78.36 49.39
C LYS A 1212 -44.41 -77.41 50.00
N ARG A 1213 -43.73 -76.56 49.20
CA ARG A 1213 -42.71 -75.62 49.69
C ARG A 1213 -43.03 -74.17 49.30
N GLU A 1214 -42.94 -73.25 50.25
CA GLU A 1214 -43.47 -71.87 50.13
C GLU A 1214 -42.83 -71.00 49.03
N ALA A 1215 -41.64 -71.37 48.54
CA ALA A 1215 -40.89 -70.61 47.54
C ALA A 1215 -41.62 -70.41 46.18
N VAL A 1216 -42.63 -71.22 45.88
CA VAL A 1216 -43.32 -71.20 44.57
C VAL A 1216 -44.28 -70.00 44.43
N LYS A 1217 -44.67 -69.33 45.52
CA LYS A 1217 -45.71 -68.27 45.49
C LYS A 1217 -45.28 -66.93 44.89
N SER A 1218 -44.00 -66.56 44.92
CA SER A 1218 -43.57 -65.21 44.47
C SER A 1218 -43.18 -65.11 43.00
N LEU A 1219 -43.04 -66.24 42.29
CA LEU A 1219 -42.48 -66.26 40.93
C LEU A 1219 -43.51 -65.97 39.83
N VAL A 1220 -44.81 -66.08 40.14
CA VAL A 1220 -45.92 -65.94 39.18
C VAL A 1220 -46.26 -64.47 38.86
N THR A 1221 -45.70 -63.51 39.61
CA THR A 1221 -46.08 -62.08 39.53
C THR A 1221 -45.14 -61.21 38.68
N GLN A 1222 -44.04 -61.75 38.12
CA GLN A 1222 -43.00 -60.94 37.45
C GLN A 1222 -42.74 -61.27 35.95
N ILE A 1223 -43.55 -62.12 35.32
CA ILE A 1223 -43.34 -62.54 33.91
C ILE A 1223 -44.05 -61.61 32.89
N ALA A 1224 -44.78 -60.58 33.34
CA ALA A 1224 -45.40 -59.60 32.47
C ALA A 1224 -44.48 -58.41 32.16
N VAL A 1225 -43.89 -58.40 30.96
CA VAL A 1225 -43.37 -57.23 30.22
C VAL A 1225 -42.51 -56.25 31.05
N GLY A 1226 -41.24 -56.61 31.25
CA GLY A 1226 -40.20 -55.75 31.82
C GLY A 1226 -39.75 -54.59 30.91
N GLY A 1227 -40.69 -53.71 30.55
CA GLY A 1227 -40.42 -52.43 29.87
C GLY A 1227 -40.16 -51.29 30.87
N ALA A 1228 -39.15 -51.44 31.73
CA ALA A 1228 -38.71 -50.46 32.74
C ALA A 1228 -37.42 -51.00 33.41
N LEU A 1229 -36.30 -50.28 33.58
CA LEU A 1229 -35.95 -48.89 33.27
C LEU A 1229 -34.43 -48.81 33.00
N GLY A 1230 -34.04 -48.18 31.89
CA GLY A 1230 -32.89 -47.28 31.93
C GLY A 1230 -33.40 -45.94 32.46
N GLY A 1231 -33.34 -45.73 33.78
CA GLY A 1231 -34.03 -44.60 34.39
C GLY A 1231 -34.20 -44.62 35.91
N LEU A 1232 -33.22 -45.14 36.64
CA LEU A 1232 -32.99 -44.83 38.06
C LEU A 1232 -31.49 -44.89 38.39
N ASP A 1233 -30.66 -44.09 37.70
CA ASP A 1233 -29.76 -43.20 38.44
C ASP A 1233 -29.32 -41.96 37.64
N HIS A 1234 -30.22 -40.97 37.62
CA HIS A 1234 -29.80 -39.56 37.71
C HIS A 1234 -30.49 -38.94 38.94
N THR A 1235 -30.65 -39.74 40.01
CA THR A 1235 -31.54 -39.46 41.14
C THR A 1235 -31.01 -39.93 42.50
N MET A 1236 -29.90 -40.66 42.57
CA MET A 1236 -29.14 -40.90 43.82
C MET A 1236 -27.86 -40.06 43.92
N GLY A 1237 -27.44 -39.36 42.87
CA GLY A 1237 -26.78 -38.05 43.02
C GLY A 1237 -25.39 -38.01 43.67
N TRP A 1238 -24.54 -39.02 43.46
CA TRP A 1238 -23.12 -38.93 43.81
C TRP A 1238 -22.32 -38.37 42.62
N GLY A 1239 -22.30 -37.04 42.46
CA GLY A 1239 -21.67 -36.40 41.30
C GLY A 1239 -21.75 -34.87 41.17
N LYS A 1240 -21.97 -34.10 42.25
CA LYS A 1240 -21.80 -32.64 42.24
C LYS A 1240 -21.17 -32.15 43.56
N LEU A 1241 -20.49 -30.99 43.45
CA LEU A 1241 -19.63 -30.33 44.46
C LEU A 1241 -18.23 -30.99 44.52
N VAL A 1242 -17.10 -30.33 44.18
CA VAL A 1242 -16.77 -28.91 43.86
C VAL A 1242 -15.68 -28.95 42.77
N ALA A 1243 -15.74 -28.36 41.57
CA ALA A 1243 -16.09 -27.00 41.10
C ALA A 1243 -15.00 -25.93 41.35
N GLY A 1244 -14.09 -25.75 40.38
CA GLY A 1244 -12.97 -24.80 40.48
C GLY A 1244 -12.47 -24.18 39.15
N LYS A 1245 -13.36 -23.90 38.19
CA LYS A 1245 -13.29 -23.01 36.97
C LYS A 1245 -11.93 -22.88 36.22
N GLY A 1246 -11.87 -22.90 34.89
CA GLY A 1246 -12.87 -22.84 33.81
C GLY A 1246 -12.15 -22.36 32.52
N VAL A 1247 -12.78 -22.01 31.39
CA VAL A 1247 -14.20 -21.89 31.01
C VAL A 1247 -14.29 -22.17 29.50
N VAL A 1248 -15.19 -23.07 29.09
CA VAL A 1248 -15.54 -23.35 27.67
C VAL A 1248 -14.35 -23.79 26.81
N ASP A 1249 -14.04 -25.08 26.96
CA ASP A 1249 -13.05 -25.89 26.25
C ASP A 1249 -13.50 -27.36 26.42
N PRO A 1250 -13.21 -28.30 25.50
CA PRO A 1250 -12.94 -28.18 24.07
C PRO A 1250 -14.07 -28.79 23.19
#